data_AF-A0A518DWR5-F1
#
_entry.id   AF-A0A518DWR5-F1
#
_cell.length_a   1.000
_cell.length_b   1.000
_cell.length_c   1.000
_cell.angle_alpha   90.00
_cell.angle_beta   90.00
_cell.angle_gamma   90.00
#
_symmetry.space_group_name_H-M   'P 1'
#
loop_
_entity.id
_entity.type
_entity.pdbx_description
1 polymer ?
#
loop_
_entity_poly.entity_id
_entity_poly.type
_entity_poly.pdbx_seq_one_letter_code
_entity_poly.pdbx_strand_id
1 'polypeptide(L)'
;MATRSRRTWKPDPRGYYSRQLGWERSRSGKLQQHKFLLGTDRKEAERRERKLSELWDTFAASCQEDRPLWPDDLLIIAKRIAKGTPEIPIPRGPSEKQHQYAARIQRMQAKYPVVLFLPEDQHAYEVGQAALEMFEAIPDVLGDFPIPNPNVEVLKAFEDAKKRLEEVGVSFSPELGVLSAAVEARQEPLPGVLKPSDPAARRTEKPSSNPGDARAKLANLTNPQAANGATQSVTPRTPTTTLYQALKAYQRHLETEYFDPALGHISPWGKTQVRQVQNLKKHHADLLLARLDADAVTDLIGYWRRRPCKLESKDPMTAKSASNFLGTLRRFFVWLDETSQFDWKKPFAFSDINTKVRRLTSDHARKNLQQVDTFSLTELRLLMRYAQPFDRLLLLLGLNCGFGRAEIASLLIGEVHLFSAHSKREQEILDYQTTDDDSFIKRIRRKSGVYGEHILFPMTVKGIQWALERRREFSDFGPDGRLVVTAKGTALDKATKSSNANQTIPNHFNRLIERIKADDNDISKLSFGKLRKTATDLVKRFSDGEIAGVFDCHGSPVRTDSLSDQYSNRPFGRVFQAIREVQGYLAPVFKEAGPAPFAPQAQAYTKRSTIDRIVEMHQAGYPTGQIAAAVGLSGDAVSRHIHQNRERAQQSSTSDAE
;
A
#
# COMPACT_ATOMS: atom_id res chain seq x y z
N MET A 1 -9.45 -37.51 4.52
CA MET A 1 -8.12 -36.87 4.32
C MET A 1 -8.17 -35.43 4.79
N ALA A 2 -7.24 -35.01 5.66
CA ALA A 2 -7.32 -33.71 6.32
C ALA A 2 -6.99 -32.55 5.36
N THR A 3 -8.02 -31.84 4.91
CA THR A 3 -7.93 -30.41 4.57
C THR A 3 -7.06 -29.77 5.66
N ARG A 4 -5.97 -29.06 5.31
CA ARG A 4 -5.14 -28.35 6.30
C ARG A 4 -6.00 -27.28 6.98
N SER A 5 -6.81 -27.68 7.96
CA SER A 5 -7.61 -26.79 8.76
C SER A 5 -6.62 -26.02 9.62
N ARG A 6 -6.37 -24.76 9.26
CA ARG A 6 -5.73 -23.85 10.22
C ARG A 6 -6.56 -23.92 11.50
N ARG A 7 -5.92 -24.35 12.59
CA ARG A 7 -6.56 -24.46 13.93
C ARG A 7 -7.00 -23.10 14.46
N THR A 8 -6.45 -22.01 13.93
CA THR A 8 -6.73 -20.64 14.39
C THR A 8 -7.58 -19.87 13.38
N TRP A 9 -8.76 -19.43 13.85
CA TRP A 9 -9.64 -18.50 13.15
C TRP A 9 -9.06 -17.09 13.25
N LYS A 10 -8.19 -16.73 12.30
CA LYS A 10 -7.65 -15.38 12.18
C LYS A 10 -8.27 -14.70 10.95
N PRO A 11 -8.87 -13.50 11.09
CA PRO A 11 -9.35 -12.77 9.94
C PRO A 11 -8.17 -12.36 9.04
N ASP A 12 -8.43 -12.22 7.75
CA ASP A 12 -7.46 -11.66 6.82
C ASP A 12 -7.16 -10.18 7.14
N PRO A 13 -6.18 -9.53 6.50
CA PRO A 13 -5.88 -8.11 6.74
C PRO A 13 -7.04 -7.14 6.47
N ARG A 14 -8.14 -7.60 5.87
CA ARG A 14 -9.36 -6.83 5.61
C ARG A 14 -10.45 -7.11 6.65
N GLY A 15 -10.21 -7.99 7.62
CA GLY A 15 -11.16 -8.37 8.67
C GLY A 15 -12.05 -9.56 8.32
N TYR A 16 -11.89 -10.19 7.15
CA TYR A 16 -12.75 -11.30 6.74
C TYR A 16 -12.21 -12.65 7.22
N TYR A 17 -13.09 -13.47 7.79
CA TYR A 17 -12.84 -14.88 7.98
C TYR A 17 -12.98 -15.59 6.63
N SER A 18 -12.02 -16.46 6.33
CA SER A 18 -12.02 -17.22 5.08
C SER A 18 -11.58 -18.66 5.31
N ARG A 19 -12.14 -19.57 4.51
CA ARG A 19 -11.86 -21.00 4.57
C ARG A 19 -11.56 -21.55 3.19
N GLN A 20 -10.59 -22.44 3.09
CA GLN A 20 -10.35 -23.23 1.89
C GLN A 20 -11.01 -24.59 2.07
N LEU A 21 -11.96 -24.92 1.20
CA LEU A 21 -12.74 -26.15 1.31
C LEU A 21 -13.07 -26.70 -0.08
N GLY A 22 -12.93 -28.03 -0.21
CA GLY A 22 -13.09 -28.76 -1.46
C GLY A 22 -12.15 -28.34 -2.59
N TRP A 23 -12.24 -29.02 -3.73
CA TRP A 23 -11.32 -28.86 -4.86
C TRP A 23 -12.02 -28.28 -6.09
N GLU A 24 -11.34 -27.40 -6.81
CA GLU A 24 -11.75 -26.89 -8.11
C GLU A 24 -10.56 -26.87 -9.08
N ARG A 25 -10.85 -26.85 -10.39
CA ARG A 25 -9.83 -26.56 -11.41
C ARG A 25 -9.74 -25.06 -11.61
N SER A 26 -8.54 -24.50 -11.44
CA SER A 26 -8.28 -23.10 -11.75
C SER A 26 -8.41 -22.86 -13.27
N ARG A 27 -8.43 -21.58 -13.69
CA ARG A 27 -8.39 -21.23 -15.12
C ARG A 27 -7.16 -21.77 -15.87
N SER A 28 -6.08 -22.11 -15.15
CA SER A 28 -4.88 -22.73 -15.72
C SER A 28 -4.91 -24.26 -15.67
N GLY A 29 -6.05 -24.86 -15.31
CA GLY A 29 -6.24 -26.30 -15.17
C GLY A 29 -5.64 -26.90 -13.89
N LYS A 30 -4.96 -26.11 -13.05
CA LYS A 30 -4.36 -26.59 -11.80
C LYS A 30 -5.43 -26.83 -10.74
N LEU A 31 -5.33 -27.97 -10.05
CA LEU A 31 -6.15 -28.27 -8.88
C LEU A 31 -5.81 -27.34 -7.73
N GLN A 32 -6.81 -26.67 -7.19
CA GLN A 32 -6.68 -25.81 -6.02
C GLN A 32 -7.91 -25.94 -5.12
N GLN A 33 -7.77 -25.58 -3.85
CA GLN A 33 -8.93 -25.53 -2.95
C GLN A 33 -9.72 -24.24 -3.14
N HIS A 34 -11.05 -24.34 -3.17
CA HIS A 34 -11.89 -23.15 -3.31
C HIS A 34 -11.84 -22.30 -2.03
N LYS A 35 -11.59 -21.00 -2.17
CA LYS A 35 -11.53 -20.07 -1.04
C LYS A 35 -12.88 -19.37 -0.84
N PHE A 36 -13.57 -19.71 0.24
CA PHE A 36 -14.80 -19.07 0.67
C PHE A 36 -14.51 -17.88 1.61
N LEU A 37 -15.18 -16.75 1.39
CA LEU A 37 -15.21 -15.61 2.31
C LEU A 37 -16.48 -15.72 3.15
N LEU A 38 -16.34 -15.78 4.47
CA LEU A 38 -17.42 -16.14 5.39
C LEU A 38 -17.97 -14.95 6.18
N GLY A 39 -17.48 -13.73 5.89
CA GLY A 39 -17.87 -12.50 6.58
C GLY A 39 -16.86 -12.04 7.62
N THR A 40 -17.18 -10.95 8.31
CA THR A 40 -16.32 -10.30 9.34
C THR A 40 -16.73 -10.66 10.76
N ASP A 41 -17.94 -11.17 10.97
CA ASP A 41 -18.38 -11.70 12.25
C ASP A 41 -17.87 -13.13 12.43
N ARG A 42 -17.18 -13.38 13.55
CA ARG A 42 -16.56 -14.68 13.82
C ARG A 42 -17.59 -15.78 14.01
N LYS A 43 -18.64 -15.56 14.80
CA LYS A 43 -19.64 -16.58 15.15
C LYS A 43 -20.43 -16.98 13.91
N GLU A 44 -20.81 -16.00 13.10
CA GLU A 44 -21.52 -16.24 11.86
C GLU A 44 -20.62 -16.93 10.81
N ALA A 45 -19.34 -16.55 10.75
CA ALA A 45 -18.38 -17.24 9.88
C ALA A 45 -18.17 -18.72 10.30
N GLU A 46 -18.08 -19.01 11.59
CA GLU A 46 -18.00 -20.37 12.14
C GLU A 46 -19.27 -21.17 11.80
N ARG A 47 -20.46 -20.56 11.91
CA ARG A 47 -21.74 -21.18 11.53
C ARG A 47 -21.78 -21.53 10.04
N ARG A 48 -21.36 -20.61 9.17
CA ARG A 48 -21.32 -20.82 7.71
C ARG A 48 -20.30 -21.88 7.32
N GLU A 49 -19.14 -21.92 7.97
CA GLU A 49 -18.14 -22.96 7.71
C GLU A 49 -18.61 -24.34 8.11
N ARG A 50 -19.34 -24.46 9.23
CA ARG A 50 -19.94 -25.74 9.63
C ARG A 50 -20.86 -26.29 8.54
N LYS A 51 -21.77 -25.45 8.03
CA LYS A 51 -22.68 -25.82 6.92
C LYS A 51 -21.94 -26.17 5.64
N LEU A 52 -20.90 -25.41 5.29
CA LEU A 52 -20.06 -25.68 4.12
C LEU A 52 -19.31 -27.01 4.24
N SER A 53 -18.73 -27.29 5.41
CA SER A 53 -18.02 -28.53 5.69
C SER A 53 -18.96 -29.72 5.61
N GLU A 54 -20.14 -29.65 6.21
CA GLU A 54 -21.14 -30.72 6.15
C GLU A 54 -21.66 -30.97 4.72
N LEU A 55 -21.89 -29.91 3.94
CA LEU A 55 -22.22 -30.03 2.52
C LEU A 55 -21.11 -30.73 1.73
N TRP A 56 -19.85 -30.33 1.97
CA TRP A 56 -18.69 -30.91 1.30
C TRP A 56 -18.47 -32.37 1.69
N ASP A 57 -18.57 -32.70 2.97
CA ASP A 57 -18.35 -34.05 3.49
C ASP A 57 -19.42 -35.02 2.96
N THR A 58 -20.68 -34.59 2.90
CA THR A 58 -21.79 -35.36 2.30
C THR A 58 -21.52 -35.64 0.82
N PHE A 59 -21.10 -34.62 0.06
CA PHE A 59 -20.77 -34.78 -1.35
C PHE A 59 -19.54 -35.67 -1.56
N ALA A 60 -18.47 -35.44 -0.79
CA ALA A 60 -17.24 -36.20 -0.90
C ALA A 60 -17.45 -37.68 -0.56
N ALA A 61 -18.28 -38.00 0.45
CA ALA A 61 -18.63 -39.37 0.79
C ALA A 61 -19.41 -40.10 -0.32
N SER A 62 -20.14 -39.35 -1.17
CA SER A 62 -20.85 -39.92 -2.32
C SER A 62 -19.96 -40.16 -3.55
N CYS A 63 -18.71 -39.69 -3.54
CA CYS A 63 -17.77 -39.81 -4.64
C CYS A 63 -16.74 -40.92 -4.36
N GLN A 64 -16.37 -41.70 -5.38
CA GLN A 64 -15.30 -42.70 -5.28
C GLN A 64 -13.90 -42.11 -5.51
N GLU A 65 -13.80 -40.85 -5.96
CA GLU A 65 -12.52 -40.20 -6.24
C GLU A 65 -11.82 -39.72 -4.97
N ASP A 66 -10.49 -39.84 -4.92
CA ASP A 66 -9.67 -39.34 -3.80
C ASP A 66 -9.75 -37.81 -3.59
N ARG A 67 -10.04 -37.07 -4.67
CA ARG A 67 -10.12 -35.61 -4.70
C ARG A 67 -11.29 -35.17 -5.58
N PRO A 68 -12.54 -35.37 -5.11
CA PRO A 68 -13.70 -34.98 -5.89
C PRO A 68 -13.62 -33.47 -6.14
N LEU A 69 -14.06 -33.04 -7.32
CA LEU A 69 -14.16 -31.62 -7.65
C LEU A 69 -15.54 -31.13 -7.30
N TRP A 70 -15.65 -29.87 -6.87
CA TRP A 70 -16.94 -29.20 -6.74
C TRP A 70 -17.70 -29.27 -8.07
N PRO A 71 -18.89 -29.88 -8.12
CA PRO A 71 -19.81 -29.73 -9.22
C PRO A 71 -20.26 -28.27 -9.32
N ASP A 72 -20.53 -27.79 -10.54
CA ASP A 72 -20.85 -26.38 -10.76
C ASP A 72 -22.11 -25.94 -9.98
N ASP A 73 -23.13 -26.79 -9.95
CA ASP A 73 -24.38 -26.59 -9.19
C ASP A 73 -24.13 -26.54 -7.68
N LEU A 74 -23.35 -27.48 -7.15
CA LEU A 74 -23.03 -27.53 -5.72
C LEU A 74 -22.13 -26.37 -5.28
N LEU A 75 -21.23 -25.91 -6.16
CA LEU A 75 -20.39 -24.74 -5.90
C LEU A 75 -21.22 -23.45 -5.82
N ILE A 76 -22.27 -23.33 -6.64
CA ILE A 76 -23.22 -22.21 -6.56
C ILE A 76 -23.92 -22.22 -5.20
N ILE A 77 -24.36 -23.39 -4.74
CA ILE A 77 -24.98 -23.58 -3.42
C ILE A 77 -24.00 -23.18 -2.30
N ALA A 78 -22.77 -23.71 -2.34
CA ALA A 78 -21.73 -23.37 -1.36
C ALA A 78 -21.43 -21.86 -1.33
N LYS A 79 -21.37 -21.19 -2.49
CA LYS A 79 -21.18 -19.72 -2.55
C LYS A 79 -22.32 -18.95 -1.89
N ARG A 80 -23.56 -19.42 -1.96
CA ARG A 80 -24.70 -18.80 -1.27
C ARG A 80 -24.63 -18.98 0.25
N ILE A 81 -24.27 -20.18 0.72
CA ILE A 81 -24.03 -20.45 2.15
C ILE A 81 -22.92 -19.53 2.69
N ALA A 82 -21.81 -19.37 1.96
CA ALA A 82 -20.71 -18.49 2.35
C ALA A 82 -21.14 -17.01 2.49
N LYS A 83 -22.07 -16.56 1.64
CA LYS A 83 -22.66 -15.21 1.69
C LYS A 83 -23.66 -15.01 2.83
N GLY A 84 -24.10 -16.09 3.49
CA GLY A 84 -25.12 -16.04 4.55
C GLY A 84 -26.55 -16.07 4.03
N THR A 85 -26.78 -16.56 2.82
CA THR A 85 -28.12 -16.81 2.28
C THR A 85 -28.39 -18.32 2.35
N PRO A 86 -29.04 -18.82 3.43
CA PRO A 86 -29.26 -20.25 3.62
C PRO A 86 -30.36 -20.82 2.71
N GLU A 87 -31.20 -19.94 2.17
CA GLU A 87 -32.30 -20.25 1.27
C GLU A 87 -31.82 -20.26 -0.18
N ILE A 88 -32.08 -21.35 -0.88
CA ILE A 88 -31.68 -21.51 -2.27
C ILE A 88 -32.95 -21.67 -3.11
N PRO A 89 -33.40 -20.59 -3.77
CA PRO A 89 -34.46 -20.71 -4.78
C PRO A 89 -33.99 -21.66 -5.89
N ILE A 90 -34.83 -22.66 -6.18
CA ILE A 90 -34.66 -23.62 -7.25
C ILE A 90 -35.66 -23.27 -8.36
N PRO A 91 -35.20 -22.87 -9.55
CA PRO A 91 -36.10 -22.62 -10.66
C PRO A 91 -36.66 -23.94 -11.20
N ARG A 92 -37.88 -23.88 -11.72
CA ARG A 92 -38.51 -24.96 -12.48
C ARG A 92 -37.94 -24.97 -13.91
N GLY A 93 -37.60 -26.14 -14.43
CA GLY A 93 -37.17 -26.29 -15.83
C GLY A 93 -38.32 -25.98 -16.80
N PRO A 94 -38.06 -25.43 -18.00
CA PRO A 94 -39.10 -25.01 -18.93
C PRO A 94 -40.01 -26.16 -19.41
N SER A 95 -39.50 -27.38 -19.43
CA SER A 95 -40.23 -28.61 -19.79
C SER A 95 -40.50 -29.53 -18.59
N GLU A 96 -40.15 -29.11 -17.38
CA GLU A 96 -40.25 -29.94 -16.19
C GLU A 96 -41.70 -30.01 -15.71
N LYS A 97 -42.25 -31.21 -15.59
CA LYS A 97 -43.60 -31.42 -15.05
C LYS A 97 -43.62 -31.08 -13.56
N GLN A 98 -44.77 -30.63 -13.05
CA GLN A 98 -44.93 -30.19 -11.65
C GLN A 98 -44.48 -31.26 -10.63
N HIS A 99 -44.89 -32.53 -10.80
CA HIS A 99 -44.46 -33.62 -9.92
C HIS A 99 -42.96 -33.91 -10.01
N GLN A 100 -42.34 -33.76 -11.19
CA GLN A 100 -40.89 -33.94 -11.36
C GLN A 100 -40.11 -32.84 -10.64
N TYR A 101 -40.62 -31.61 -10.70
CA TYR A 101 -40.06 -30.46 -10.01
C TYR A 101 -40.14 -30.61 -8.49
N ALA A 102 -41.31 -31.01 -7.95
CA ALA A 102 -41.47 -31.31 -6.53
C ALA A 102 -40.56 -32.46 -6.08
N ALA A 103 -40.54 -33.57 -6.82
CA ALA A 103 -39.66 -34.71 -6.53
C ALA A 103 -38.17 -34.34 -6.62
N ARG A 104 -37.77 -33.42 -7.51
CA ARG A 104 -36.39 -32.93 -7.58
C ARG A 104 -36.03 -32.13 -6.34
N ILE A 105 -36.90 -31.22 -5.89
CA ILE A 105 -36.67 -30.44 -4.67
C ILE A 105 -36.64 -31.35 -3.44
N GLN A 106 -37.57 -32.31 -3.31
CA GLN A 106 -37.56 -33.30 -2.22
C GLN A 106 -36.28 -34.15 -2.22
N ARG A 107 -35.84 -34.64 -3.40
CA ARG A 107 -34.56 -35.36 -3.52
C ARG A 107 -33.36 -34.50 -3.16
N MET A 108 -33.33 -33.23 -3.56
CA MET A 108 -32.27 -32.30 -3.19
C MET A 108 -32.26 -32.02 -1.68
N GLN A 109 -33.44 -31.83 -1.08
CA GLN A 109 -33.60 -31.60 0.35
C GLN A 109 -33.20 -32.83 1.18
N ALA A 110 -33.56 -34.03 0.73
CA ALA A 110 -33.15 -35.29 1.34
C ALA A 110 -31.64 -35.53 1.19
N LYS A 111 -31.06 -35.20 0.02
CA LYS A 111 -29.63 -35.35 -0.25
C LYS A 111 -28.76 -34.34 0.52
N TYR A 112 -29.25 -33.13 0.76
CA TYR A 112 -28.49 -32.05 1.41
C TYR A 112 -29.31 -31.36 2.52
N PRO A 113 -29.49 -32.02 3.68
CA PRO A 113 -30.37 -31.52 4.75
C PRO A 113 -29.93 -30.19 5.37
N VAL A 114 -28.67 -29.79 5.19
CA VAL A 114 -28.11 -28.52 5.69
C VAL A 114 -28.54 -27.27 4.92
N VAL A 115 -29.08 -27.48 3.72
CA VAL A 115 -29.53 -26.43 2.80
C VAL A 115 -31.05 -26.43 2.79
N LEU A 116 -31.65 -25.25 2.86
CA LEU A 116 -33.09 -25.10 2.66
C LEU A 116 -33.33 -24.74 1.19
N PHE A 117 -33.88 -25.67 0.43
CA PHE A 117 -34.26 -25.43 -0.96
C PHE A 117 -35.68 -24.87 -0.98
N LEU A 118 -35.83 -23.69 -1.56
CA LEU A 118 -37.14 -23.06 -1.76
C LEU A 118 -37.54 -23.22 -3.23
N PRO A 119 -38.78 -23.61 -3.53
CA PRO A 119 -39.27 -23.55 -4.90
C PRO A 119 -39.40 -22.09 -5.33
N GLU A 120 -38.86 -21.74 -6.50
CA GLU A 120 -39.06 -20.41 -7.09
C GLU A 120 -40.49 -20.26 -7.64
N ASP A 121 -41.04 -21.34 -8.20
CA ASP A 121 -42.45 -21.50 -8.58
C ASP A 121 -43.19 -22.30 -7.48
N GLN A 122 -43.67 -21.60 -6.46
CA GLN A 122 -44.36 -22.20 -5.30
C GLN A 122 -45.62 -22.98 -5.72
N HIS A 123 -46.38 -22.46 -6.68
CA HIS A 123 -47.61 -23.09 -7.16
C HIS A 123 -47.33 -24.44 -7.84
N ALA A 124 -46.34 -24.48 -8.75
CA ALA A 124 -45.97 -25.73 -9.41
C ALA A 124 -45.43 -26.79 -8.43
N TYR A 125 -44.75 -26.35 -7.37
CA TYR A 125 -44.27 -27.24 -6.33
C TYR A 125 -45.43 -27.85 -5.54
N GLU A 126 -46.41 -27.06 -5.10
CA GLU A 126 -47.59 -27.53 -4.36
C GLU A 126 -48.44 -28.51 -5.18
N VAL A 127 -48.72 -28.17 -6.45
CA VAL A 127 -49.41 -29.10 -7.38
C VAL A 127 -48.60 -30.38 -7.58
N GLY A 128 -47.28 -30.27 -7.67
CA GLY A 128 -46.38 -31.40 -7.78
C GLY A 128 -46.37 -32.30 -6.55
N GLN A 129 -46.40 -31.73 -5.34
CA GLN A 129 -46.49 -32.48 -4.09
C GLN A 129 -47.80 -33.24 -3.98
N ALA A 130 -48.93 -32.59 -4.27
CA ALA A 130 -50.24 -33.24 -4.25
C ALA A 130 -50.28 -34.44 -5.23
N ALA A 131 -49.69 -34.29 -6.42
CA ALA A 131 -49.58 -35.39 -7.38
C ALA A 131 -48.71 -36.55 -6.85
N LEU A 132 -47.60 -36.27 -6.15
CA LEU A 132 -46.74 -37.29 -5.55
C LEU A 132 -47.47 -38.04 -4.42
N GLU A 133 -48.18 -37.31 -3.55
CA GLU A 133 -49.00 -37.91 -2.49
C GLU A 133 -50.10 -38.82 -3.07
N MET A 134 -50.73 -38.41 -4.17
CA MET A 134 -51.69 -39.25 -4.88
C MET A 134 -51.05 -40.52 -5.45
N PHE A 135 -49.82 -40.45 -5.98
CA PHE A 135 -49.11 -41.63 -6.47
C PHE A 135 -48.69 -42.58 -5.35
N GLU A 136 -48.27 -42.06 -4.20
CA GLU A 136 -47.91 -42.84 -3.01
C GLU A 136 -49.14 -43.48 -2.32
N ALA A 137 -50.31 -42.84 -2.43
CA ALA A 137 -51.56 -43.34 -1.88
C ALA A 137 -52.19 -44.49 -2.68
N ILE A 138 -51.68 -44.80 -3.89
CA ILE A 138 -52.08 -45.98 -4.63
C ILE A 138 -51.39 -47.18 -3.96
N PRO A 139 -52.14 -48.09 -3.31
CA PRO A 139 -51.55 -49.24 -2.65
C PRO A 139 -50.72 -50.04 -3.65
N ASP A 140 -49.57 -50.52 -3.20
CA ASP A 140 -48.61 -51.32 -3.95
C ASP A 140 -49.24 -52.66 -4.38
N VAL A 141 -50.13 -52.63 -5.39
CA VAL A 141 -50.84 -53.80 -5.95
C VAL A 141 -50.10 -54.38 -7.16
N LEU A 142 -48.88 -53.93 -7.43
CA LEU A 142 -48.10 -54.41 -8.58
C LEU A 142 -46.65 -54.72 -8.19
N GLY A 143 -46.51 -55.71 -7.31
CA GLY A 143 -45.29 -56.54 -7.30
C GLY A 143 -45.25 -57.39 -8.57
N ASP A 144 -44.12 -57.32 -9.28
CA ASP A 144 -43.66 -58.17 -10.39
C ASP A 144 -44.71 -59.11 -11.01
N PHE A 145 -45.56 -58.57 -11.90
CA PHE A 145 -46.24 -59.38 -12.92
C PHE A 145 -45.86 -58.87 -14.32
N PRO A 146 -45.43 -59.76 -15.24
CA PRO A 146 -45.20 -59.38 -16.62
C PRO A 146 -46.54 -59.01 -17.25
N ILE A 147 -46.68 -57.77 -17.68
CA ILE A 147 -47.90 -57.21 -18.27
C ILE A 147 -48.39 -58.09 -19.43
N PRO A 148 -49.54 -58.79 -19.34
CA PRO A 148 -50.37 -59.01 -20.51
C PRO A 148 -51.35 -57.83 -20.63
N ASN A 149 -51.86 -57.62 -21.84
CA ASN A 149 -52.76 -56.53 -22.25
C ASN A 149 -53.67 -55.92 -21.17
N PRO A 150 -53.91 -54.59 -21.23
CA PRO A 150 -54.65 -53.87 -20.19
C PRO A 150 -56.02 -54.49 -19.93
N ASN A 151 -56.22 -54.87 -18.67
CA ASN A 151 -57.49 -55.32 -18.12
C ASN A 151 -58.56 -54.23 -18.36
N VAL A 152 -59.69 -54.63 -18.93
CA VAL A 152 -60.86 -53.79 -19.26
C VAL A 152 -61.32 -52.97 -18.04
N GLU A 153 -61.12 -53.48 -16.82
CA GLU A 153 -61.46 -52.78 -15.58
C GLU A 153 -60.59 -51.54 -15.32
N VAL A 154 -59.32 -51.55 -15.72
CA VAL A 154 -58.41 -50.41 -15.55
C VAL A 154 -58.75 -49.29 -16.54
N LEU A 155 -59.15 -49.65 -17.76
CA LEU A 155 -59.64 -48.68 -18.75
C LEU A 155 -60.96 -48.05 -18.29
N LYS A 156 -61.86 -48.82 -17.68
CA LYS A 156 -63.10 -48.31 -17.08
C LYS A 156 -62.85 -47.36 -15.91
N ALA A 157 -61.93 -47.72 -15.02
CA ALA A 157 -61.54 -46.85 -13.90
C ALA A 157 -60.90 -45.54 -14.40
N PHE A 158 -60.15 -45.59 -15.49
CA PHE A 158 -59.56 -44.40 -16.12
C PHE A 158 -60.62 -43.52 -16.79
N GLU A 159 -61.62 -44.09 -17.45
CA GLU A 159 -62.76 -43.34 -18.01
C GLU A 159 -63.65 -42.71 -16.93
N ASP A 160 -63.90 -43.42 -15.83
CA ASP A 160 -64.66 -42.88 -14.69
C ASP A 160 -63.90 -41.75 -13.98
N ALA A 161 -62.57 -41.89 -13.84
CA ALA A 161 -61.72 -40.83 -13.30
C ALA A 161 -61.68 -39.60 -14.23
N LYS A 162 -61.61 -39.82 -15.54
CA LYS A 162 -61.67 -38.74 -16.55
C LYS A 162 -63.01 -38.00 -16.47
N LYS A 163 -64.12 -38.73 -16.32
CA LYS A 163 -65.47 -38.15 -16.21
C LYS A 163 -65.63 -37.32 -14.92
N ARG A 164 -65.11 -37.81 -13.79
CA ARG A 164 -65.09 -37.04 -12.53
C ARG A 164 -64.25 -35.77 -12.63
N LEU A 165 -63.14 -35.80 -13.37
CA LEU A 165 -62.28 -34.63 -13.58
C LEU A 165 -62.92 -33.59 -14.50
N GLU A 166 -63.67 -34.02 -15.51
CA GLU A 166 -64.47 -33.13 -16.37
C GLU A 166 -65.60 -32.44 -15.58
N GLU A 167 -66.23 -33.13 -14.62
CA GLU A 167 -67.24 -32.56 -13.71
C GLU A 167 -66.70 -31.45 -12.80
N VAL A 168 -65.38 -31.40 -12.54
CA VAL A 168 -64.70 -30.33 -11.79
C VAL A 168 -64.03 -29.29 -12.70
N GLY A 169 -64.29 -29.33 -14.01
CA GLY A 169 -63.82 -28.33 -14.97
C GLY A 169 -62.42 -28.55 -15.53
N VAL A 170 -61.85 -29.76 -15.39
CA VAL A 170 -60.53 -30.11 -15.93
C VAL A 170 -60.70 -30.87 -17.25
N SER A 171 -60.37 -30.24 -18.39
CA SER A 171 -60.41 -30.91 -19.71
C SER A 171 -59.03 -31.43 -20.14
N PHE A 172 -59.00 -32.61 -20.78
CA PHE A 172 -57.80 -33.19 -21.38
C PHE A 172 -57.87 -33.10 -22.92
N SER A 173 -56.95 -32.35 -23.54
CA SER A 173 -56.74 -32.36 -25.00
C SER A 173 -55.61 -33.34 -25.38
N PRO A 174 -55.84 -34.27 -26.34
CA PRO A 174 -54.85 -35.26 -26.75
C PRO A 174 -54.14 -34.86 -28.06
N GLU A 175 -53.19 -33.94 -28.01
CA GLU A 175 -52.25 -33.65 -29.11
C GLU A 175 -50.89 -33.23 -28.49
N LEU A 176 -49.71 -33.75 -28.83
CA LEU A 176 -49.25 -34.60 -29.92
C LEU A 176 -47.82 -35.11 -29.58
N GLY A 177 -47.53 -36.38 -29.85
CA GLY A 177 -46.18 -36.98 -29.78
C GLY A 177 -45.55 -37.20 -31.17
N VAL A 178 -44.38 -36.56 -31.38
CA VAL A 178 -43.14 -37.02 -32.06
C VAL A 178 -43.12 -37.60 -33.51
N LEU A 179 -42.33 -36.88 -34.37
CA LEU A 179 -41.46 -37.22 -35.53
C LEU A 179 -41.91 -37.17 -37.03
N SER A 180 -41.27 -36.21 -37.73
CA SER A 180 -40.71 -36.17 -39.11
C SER A 180 -41.59 -36.04 -40.37
N ALA A 181 -41.44 -34.92 -41.09
CA ALA A 181 -41.11 -34.87 -42.53
C ALA A 181 -40.64 -33.46 -42.96
N ALA A 182 -39.65 -33.42 -43.86
CA ALA A 182 -39.04 -32.22 -44.43
C ALA A 182 -39.94 -31.53 -45.46
N VAL A 183 -40.01 -30.19 -45.46
CA VAL A 183 -40.18 -29.34 -46.66
C VAL A 183 -39.57 -27.96 -46.39
N GLU A 184 -38.82 -27.48 -47.38
CA GLU A 184 -38.12 -26.21 -47.50
C GLU A 184 -39.05 -24.99 -47.42
N ALA A 185 -38.60 -23.88 -46.81
CA ALA A 185 -38.58 -22.56 -47.45
C ALA A 185 -38.21 -21.42 -46.46
N ARG A 186 -37.13 -20.73 -46.82
CA ARG A 186 -36.89 -19.26 -46.67
C ARG A 186 -36.77 -18.69 -45.25
N GLN A 187 -35.53 -18.71 -44.76
CA GLN A 187 -35.02 -17.70 -43.81
C GLN A 187 -34.55 -16.46 -44.59
N GLU A 188 -35.11 -15.29 -44.27
CA GLU A 188 -34.42 -14.02 -44.46
C GLU A 188 -33.61 -13.66 -43.19
N PRO A 189 -32.39 -13.12 -43.33
CA PRO A 189 -31.48 -12.95 -42.20
C PRO A 189 -31.73 -11.63 -41.44
N LEU A 190 -31.81 -11.73 -40.11
CA LEU A 190 -31.55 -10.60 -39.21
C LEU A 190 -30.05 -10.26 -39.24
N PRO A 191 -29.65 -9.01 -39.58
CA PRO A 191 -28.25 -8.61 -39.58
C PRO A 191 -27.79 -8.11 -38.20
N GLY A 192 -26.54 -8.44 -37.85
CA GLY A 192 -25.69 -7.49 -37.11
C GLY A 192 -25.19 -7.90 -35.73
N VAL A 193 -24.32 -8.91 -35.66
CA VAL A 193 -23.19 -8.89 -34.72
C VAL A 193 -22.02 -8.22 -35.44
N LEU A 194 -21.57 -7.05 -34.97
CA LEU A 194 -20.23 -6.55 -35.27
C LEU A 194 -19.48 -6.21 -33.98
N LYS A 195 -18.32 -6.87 -33.88
CA LYS A 195 -17.25 -6.69 -32.91
C LYS A 195 -16.19 -5.71 -33.47
N PRO A 196 -15.19 -5.29 -32.66
CA PRO A 196 -14.50 -4.01 -32.75
C PRO A 196 -13.17 -4.03 -33.52
N SER A 197 -12.94 -3.00 -34.34
CA SER A 197 -11.66 -2.48 -34.90
C SER A 197 -12.07 -1.62 -36.10
N ASP A 198 -11.63 -0.38 -36.35
CA ASP A 198 -10.24 0.09 -36.47
C ASP A 198 -10.23 1.65 -36.63
N PRO A 199 -9.14 2.37 -37.01
CA PRO A 199 -8.80 3.68 -36.46
C PRO A 199 -8.98 4.88 -37.43
N ALA A 200 -8.95 6.07 -36.83
CA ALA A 200 -8.52 7.36 -37.39
C ALA A 200 -9.25 7.95 -38.63
N ALA A 201 -9.88 9.11 -38.44
CA ALA A 201 -9.61 10.29 -39.26
C ALA A 201 -10.16 11.60 -38.65
N ARG A 202 -9.24 12.54 -38.50
CA ARG A 202 -9.33 14.01 -38.47
C ARG A 202 -10.45 14.64 -39.33
N ARG A 203 -11.17 15.61 -38.75
CA ARG A 203 -11.55 16.94 -39.31
C ARG A 203 -12.09 17.80 -38.14
N THR A 204 -11.32 18.78 -37.65
CA THR A 204 -11.41 20.23 -37.95
C THR A 204 -12.83 20.79 -37.88
N GLU A 205 -13.14 21.48 -36.77
CA GLU A 205 -13.94 22.71 -36.77
C GLU A 205 -13.70 23.47 -35.44
N LYS A 206 -13.37 24.77 -35.56
CA LYS A 206 -13.28 25.77 -34.48
C LYS A 206 -14.68 26.36 -34.25
N PRO A 207 -15.00 26.81 -33.02
CA PRO A 207 -14.96 28.25 -32.71
C PRO A 207 -14.40 28.51 -31.29
N SER A 208 -13.46 29.44 -31.07
CA SER A 208 -13.64 30.90 -30.94
C SER A 208 -14.72 31.33 -29.95
N SER A 209 -14.35 31.47 -28.66
CA SER A 209 -14.56 32.70 -27.83
C SER A 209 -14.33 32.39 -26.35
N ASN A 210 -13.54 33.23 -25.69
CA ASN A 210 -13.38 33.36 -24.24
C ASN A 210 -13.18 34.88 -24.00
N PRO A 211 -13.25 35.43 -22.79
CA PRO A 211 -14.04 35.10 -21.59
C PRO A 211 -14.69 36.36 -20.96
N GLY A 212 -15.62 36.18 -20.02
CA GLY A 212 -15.91 37.21 -19.01
C GLY A 212 -17.35 37.72 -19.01
N ASP A 213 -18.17 37.16 -18.11
CA ASP A 213 -19.14 37.87 -17.27
C ASP A 213 -20.12 36.88 -16.64
N ALA A 214 -19.86 36.48 -15.39
CA ALA A 214 -20.88 35.94 -14.50
C ALA A 214 -20.35 35.91 -13.06
N ARG A 215 -19.90 37.06 -12.56
CA ARG A 215 -19.50 37.23 -11.16
C ARG A 215 -20.13 38.49 -10.56
N ALA A 216 -21.46 38.55 -10.59
CA ALA A 216 -22.27 39.43 -9.74
C ALA A 216 -23.75 39.10 -9.94
N LYS A 217 -24.42 38.58 -8.91
CA LYS A 217 -25.86 38.74 -8.60
C LYS A 217 -26.29 37.71 -7.56
N LEU A 218 -26.17 38.09 -6.29
CA LEU A 218 -27.24 38.09 -5.27
C LEU A 218 -26.59 38.10 -3.89
N ALA A 219 -26.33 39.31 -3.40
CA ALA A 219 -26.20 39.59 -1.98
C ALA A 219 -27.34 40.54 -1.61
N ASN A 220 -27.92 40.28 -0.44
CA ASN A 220 -28.82 41.12 0.37
C ASN A 220 -30.31 41.11 0.04
N LEU A 221 -31.08 40.63 1.03
CA LEU A 221 -32.26 41.25 1.67
C LEU A 221 -32.76 40.21 2.72
N THR A 222 -32.43 40.35 4.01
CA THR A 222 -33.09 41.10 5.11
C THR A 222 -33.76 40.15 6.11
N ASN A 223 -33.46 40.42 7.38
CA ASN A 223 -34.01 39.86 8.62
C ASN A 223 -35.49 40.26 8.77
N PRO A 224 -36.34 39.50 9.50
CA PRO A 224 -36.60 39.91 10.90
C PRO A 224 -36.88 38.77 11.91
N GLN A 225 -36.67 39.09 13.20
CA GLN A 225 -37.21 38.41 14.40
C GLN A 225 -38.70 38.77 14.57
N ALA A 226 -39.61 38.11 15.33
CA ALA A 226 -39.51 37.23 16.49
C ALA A 226 -40.83 36.44 16.75
N ALA A 227 -40.70 35.42 17.60
CA ALA A 227 -41.62 34.97 18.67
C ALA A 227 -42.72 33.88 18.45
N ASN A 228 -42.51 32.80 19.24
CA ASN A 228 -43.45 31.97 20.02
C ASN A 228 -44.22 30.80 19.39
N GLY A 229 -43.89 29.60 19.91
CA GLY A 229 -44.88 28.72 20.53
C GLY A 229 -45.21 27.39 19.84
N ALA A 230 -44.83 26.29 20.50
CA ALA A 230 -45.46 24.97 20.49
C ALA A 230 -44.92 23.86 19.55
N THR A 231 -44.65 22.74 20.23
CA THR A 231 -44.72 21.33 19.78
C THR A 231 -43.63 20.83 18.83
N GLN A 232 -42.70 20.06 19.41
CA GLN A 232 -41.70 19.27 18.69
C GLN A 232 -42.38 18.23 17.79
N SER A 233 -42.57 18.58 16.53
CA SER A 233 -42.86 17.64 15.45
C SER A 233 -41.54 17.22 14.81
N VAL A 234 -41.31 15.91 14.75
CA VAL A 234 -40.20 15.30 14.01
C VAL A 234 -40.44 15.57 12.52
N THR A 235 -39.85 16.64 12.01
CA THR A 235 -39.84 16.94 10.58
C THR A 235 -38.82 16.01 9.89
N PRO A 236 -39.15 15.45 8.71
CA PRO A 236 -38.20 14.66 7.93
C PRO A 236 -37.06 15.57 7.48
N ARG A 237 -35.83 15.25 7.89
CA ARG A 237 -34.61 15.99 7.51
C ARG A 237 -34.46 15.96 5.99
N THR A 238 -34.68 17.10 5.33
CA THR A 238 -34.30 17.28 3.93
C THR A 238 -32.79 17.10 3.74
N PRO A 239 -32.33 16.27 2.78
CA PRO A 239 -30.92 15.91 2.62
C PRO A 239 -30.18 16.99 1.82
N THR A 240 -29.85 18.11 2.46
CA THR A 240 -29.12 19.22 1.83
C THR A 240 -27.60 19.14 2.02
N THR A 241 -27.10 18.07 2.65
CA THR A 241 -25.68 17.93 2.94
C THR A 241 -24.88 17.56 1.68
N THR A 242 -23.73 18.20 1.50
CA THR A 242 -22.88 18.02 0.31
C THR A 242 -21.56 17.32 0.62
N LEU A 243 -20.93 16.76 -0.41
CA LEU A 243 -19.62 16.13 -0.35
C LEU A 243 -18.56 17.09 0.20
N TYR A 244 -18.60 18.37 -0.18
CA TYR A 244 -17.67 19.38 0.33
C TYR A 244 -17.87 19.65 1.82
N GLN A 245 -19.11 19.66 2.30
CA GLN A 245 -19.41 19.80 3.72
C GLN A 245 -18.86 18.59 4.49
N ALA A 246 -19.09 17.38 3.99
CA ALA A 246 -18.54 16.15 4.57
C ALA A 246 -17.00 16.12 4.58
N LEU A 247 -16.34 16.49 3.46
CA LEU A 247 -14.88 16.58 3.40
C LEU A 247 -14.32 17.64 4.35
N LYS A 248 -15.03 18.77 4.55
CA LYS A 248 -14.63 19.80 5.51
C LYS A 248 -14.79 19.32 6.96
N ALA A 249 -15.86 18.58 7.25
CA ALA A 249 -16.04 17.94 8.55
C ALA A 249 -14.95 16.89 8.81
N TYR A 250 -14.60 16.09 7.78
CA TYR A 250 -13.50 15.15 7.87
C TYR A 250 -12.14 15.82 8.08
N GLN A 251 -11.89 16.97 7.44
CA GLN A 251 -10.69 17.78 7.72
C GLN A 251 -10.60 18.13 9.20
N ARG A 252 -11.69 18.67 9.79
CA ARG A 252 -11.72 19.00 11.23
C ARG A 252 -11.49 17.76 12.10
N HIS A 253 -12.09 16.63 11.74
CA HIS A 253 -11.84 15.37 12.44
C HIS A 253 -10.35 14.99 12.42
N LEU A 254 -9.69 15.08 11.27
CA LEU A 254 -8.24 14.84 11.16
C LEU A 254 -7.42 15.88 11.96
N GLU A 255 -7.85 17.13 11.98
CA GLU A 255 -7.19 18.18 12.77
C GLU A 255 -7.26 17.86 14.28
N THR A 256 -8.38 17.32 14.75
CA THR A 256 -8.53 16.83 16.13
C THR A 256 -7.76 15.54 16.39
N GLU A 257 -7.89 14.53 15.52
CA GLU A 257 -7.26 13.21 15.66
C GLU A 257 -5.73 13.31 15.70
N TYR A 258 -5.16 14.18 14.87
CA TYR A 258 -3.71 14.37 14.76
C TYR A 258 -3.20 15.59 15.53
N PHE A 259 -4.02 16.23 16.38
CA PHE A 259 -3.57 17.29 17.27
C PHE A 259 -2.62 16.70 18.31
N ASP A 260 -1.45 17.31 18.47
CA ASP A 260 -0.51 16.94 19.52
C ASP A 260 -0.57 18.02 20.61
N PRO A 261 -1.15 17.72 21.80
CA PRO A 261 -1.25 18.68 22.89
C PRO A 261 0.10 19.18 23.37
N ALA A 262 1.15 18.35 23.32
CA ALA A 262 2.49 18.72 23.78
C ALA A 262 3.14 19.75 22.84
N LEU A 263 2.81 19.70 21.55
CA LEU A 263 3.32 20.63 20.54
C LEU A 263 2.37 21.82 20.28
N GLY A 264 1.14 21.78 20.80
CA GLY A 264 0.11 22.80 20.60
C GLY A 264 -0.34 22.94 19.13
N HIS A 265 -0.06 21.93 18.29
CA HIS A 265 -0.39 21.96 16.87
C HIS A 265 -0.54 20.55 16.28
N ILE A 266 -1.13 20.46 15.09
CA ILE A 266 -1.30 19.19 14.36
C ILE A 266 0.06 18.63 13.93
N SER A 267 0.23 17.31 14.04
CA SER A 267 1.42 16.61 13.57
C SER A 267 1.71 16.83 12.06
N PRO A 268 2.97 16.73 11.60
CA PRO A 268 3.29 16.85 10.17
C PRO A 268 2.57 15.84 9.28
N TRP A 269 2.28 14.64 9.81
CA TRP A 269 1.48 13.63 9.13
C TRP A 269 0.01 14.07 9.01
N GLY A 270 -0.59 14.55 10.09
CA GLY A 270 -1.95 15.12 10.08
C GLY A 270 -2.10 16.26 9.07
N LYS A 271 -1.16 17.20 9.03
CA LYS A 271 -1.12 18.26 8.00
C LYS A 271 -1.10 17.70 6.57
N THR A 272 -0.36 16.61 6.36
CA THR A 272 -0.33 15.95 5.05
C THR A 272 -1.68 15.32 4.71
N GLN A 273 -2.36 14.70 5.68
CA GLN A 273 -3.72 14.16 5.50
C GLN A 273 -4.72 15.27 5.18
N VAL A 274 -4.74 16.36 5.96
CA VAL A 274 -5.61 17.53 5.73
C VAL A 274 -5.41 18.10 4.33
N ARG A 275 -4.15 18.34 3.92
CA ARG A 275 -3.83 18.79 2.56
C ARG A 275 -4.29 17.81 1.47
N GLN A 276 -4.21 16.50 1.73
CA GLN A 276 -4.73 15.52 0.78
C GLN A 276 -6.24 15.63 0.63
N VAL A 277 -7.00 15.81 1.72
CA VAL A 277 -8.45 16.03 1.66
C VAL A 277 -8.80 17.35 0.96
N GLN A 278 -8.02 18.42 1.19
CA GLN A 278 -8.19 19.67 0.44
C GLN A 278 -7.99 19.48 -1.06
N ASN A 279 -7.00 18.68 -1.46
CA ASN A 279 -6.80 18.34 -2.86
C ASN A 279 -7.90 17.44 -3.42
N LEU A 280 -8.45 16.49 -2.63
CA LEU A 280 -9.64 15.74 -3.04
C LEU A 280 -10.78 16.70 -3.40
N LYS A 281 -11.05 17.67 -2.52
CA LYS A 281 -12.07 18.71 -2.74
C LYS A 281 -11.83 19.54 -4.01
N LYS A 282 -10.57 19.87 -4.34
CA LYS A 282 -10.23 20.64 -5.55
C LYS A 282 -10.43 19.87 -6.86
N HIS A 283 -10.40 18.54 -6.81
CA HIS A 283 -10.44 17.68 -8.00
C HIS A 283 -11.82 17.13 -8.34
N HIS A 284 -12.79 17.25 -7.44
CA HIS A 284 -14.13 16.69 -7.59
C HIS A 284 -15.17 17.79 -7.48
N ALA A 285 -16.26 17.69 -8.24
CA ALA A 285 -17.39 18.59 -8.09
C ALA A 285 -18.07 18.38 -6.72
N ASP A 286 -18.75 19.41 -6.22
CA ASP A 286 -19.60 19.23 -5.05
C ASP A 286 -20.86 18.46 -5.45
N LEU A 287 -21.20 17.44 -4.66
CA LEU A 287 -22.34 16.54 -4.90
C LEU A 287 -23.18 16.46 -3.64
N LEU A 288 -24.49 16.32 -3.77
CA LEU A 288 -25.34 15.97 -2.64
C LEU A 288 -24.97 14.58 -2.13
N LEU A 289 -24.88 14.38 -0.81
CA LEU A 289 -24.57 13.07 -0.24
C LEU A 289 -25.62 12.02 -0.60
N ALA A 290 -26.89 12.42 -0.78
CA ALA A 290 -27.95 11.54 -1.27
C ALA A 290 -27.69 11.00 -2.69
N ARG A 291 -26.87 11.68 -3.49
CA ARG A 291 -26.45 11.22 -4.83
C ARG A 291 -25.09 10.51 -4.83
N LEU A 292 -24.49 10.34 -3.65
CA LEU A 292 -23.22 9.63 -3.49
C LEU A 292 -23.50 8.12 -3.32
N ASP A 293 -24.11 7.52 -4.33
CA ASP A 293 -24.45 6.10 -4.39
C ASP A 293 -23.23 5.23 -4.79
N ALA A 294 -23.48 3.95 -5.06
CA ALA A 294 -22.44 3.00 -5.45
C ALA A 294 -21.69 3.41 -6.74
N ASP A 295 -22.41 3.97 -7.71
CA ASP A 295 -21.85 4.37 -9.00
C ASP A 295 -21.03 5.65 -8.85
N ALA A 296 -21.56 6.66 -8.14
CA ALA A 296 -20.83 7.88 -7.84
C ALA A 296 -19.53 7.60 -7.06
N VAL A 297 -19.56 6.73 -6.05
CA VAL A 297 -18.36 6.32 -5.31
C VAL A 297 -17.37 5.60 -6.22
N THR A 298 -17.85 4.72 -7.11
CA THR A 298 -17.03 4.02 -8.09
C THR A 298 -16.36 4.99 -9.06
N ASP A 299 -17.06 6.04 -9.48
CA ASP A 299 -16.52 7.08 -10.35
C ASP A 299 -15.46 7.94 -9.67
N LEU A 300 -15.67 8.35 -8.42
CA LEU A 300 -14.66 9.09 -7.64
C LEU A 300 -13.37 8.26 -7.46
N ILE A 301 -13.50 6.96 -7.20
CA ILE A 301 -12.35 6.03 -7.13
C ILE A 301 -11.74 5.84 -8.53
N GLY A 302 -12.55 5.66 -9.56
CA GLY A 302 -12.15 5.50 -10.95
C GLY A 302 -11.32 6.68 -11.45
N TYR A 303 -11.70 7.91 -11.09
CA TYR A 303 -10.99 9.14 -11.40
C TYR A 303 -9.52 9.05 -10.99
N TRP A 304 -9.25 8.76 -9.71
CA TRP A 304 -7.89 8.66 -9.20
C TRP A 304 -7.13 7.46 -9.77
N ARG A 305 -7.79 6.33 -10.02
CA ARG A 305 -7.16 5.15 -10.66
C ARG A 305 -6.65 5.45 -12.06
N ARG A 306 -7.35 6.31 -12.80
CA ARG A 306 -6.94 6.75 -14.15
C ARG A 306 -5.76 7.74 -14.13
N ARG A 307 -5.29 8.15 -12.94
CA ARG A 307 -4.17 9.10 -12.73
C ARG A 307 -4.44 10.43 -13.41
N PRO A 308 -5.34 11.25 -12.85
CA PRO A 308 -5.67 12.54 -13.42
C PRO A 308 -4.42 13.43 -13.47
N CYS A 309 -4.45 14.45 -14.31
CA CYS A 309 -3.38 15.44 -14.33
C CYS A 309 -3.31 16.19 -13.00
N LYS A 310 -2.12 16.64 -12.62
CA LYS A 310 -1.99 17.52 -11.43
C LYS A 310 -2.73 18.82 -11.71
N LEU A 311 -3.24 19.48 -10.67
CA LEU A 311 -3.79 20.83 -10.81
C LEU A 311 -2.78 21.72 -11.54
N GLU A 312 -3.25 22.50 -12.51
CA GLU A 312 -2.45 23.44 -13.30
C GLU A 312 -1.35 22.81 -14.16
N SER A 313 -1.35 21.49 -14.33
CA SER A 313 -0.37 20.79 -15.17
C SER A 313 -1.07 19.86 -16.15
N LYS A 314 -0.47 19.68 -17.33
CA LYS A 314 -0.90 18.65 -18.29
C LYS A 314 -0.33 17.27 -17.94
N ASP A 315 0.60 17.19 -17.00
CA ASP A 315 1.26 15.94 -16.65
C ASP A 315 0.35 15.07 -15.77
N PRO A 316 0.19 13.78 -16.13
CA PRO A 316 -0.51 12.84 -15.27
C PRO A 316 0.22 12.69 -13.93
N MET A 317 -0.56 12.62 -12.86
CA MET A 317 -0.03 12.38 -11.53
C MET A 317 0.76 11.07 -11.46
N THR A 318 1.75 10.94 -10.57
CA THR A 318 2.46 9.66 -10.37
C THR A 318 1.53 8.56 -9.83
N ALA A 319 1.83 7.29 -10.14
CA ALA A 319 1.03 6.17 -9.62
C ALA A 319 1.00 6.15 -8.08
N LYS A 320 2.10 6.54 -7.42
CA LYS A 320 2.18 6.61 -5.96
C LYS A 320 1.30 7.73 -5.39
N SER A 321 1.32 8.91 -5.99
CA SER A 321 0.48 10.03 -5.56
C SER A 321 -1.01 9.70 -5.72
N ALA A 322 -1.41 9.13 -6.86
CA ALA A 322 -2.79 8.68 -7.09
C ALA A 322 -3.23 7.60 -6.08
N SER A 323 -2.35 6.64 -5.78
CA SER A 323 -2.60 5.63 -4.75
C SER A 323 -2.77 6.24 -3.35
N ASN A 324 -2.04 7.30 -3.01
CA ASN A 324 -2.19 7.98 -1.74
C ASN A 324 -3.56 8.68 -1.65
N PHE A 325 -3.99 9.39 -2.71
CA PHE A 325 -5.32 10.01 -2.75
C PHE A 325 -6.45 8.98 -2.67
N LEU A 326 -6.32 7.84 -3.35
CA LEU A 326 -7.26 6.73 -3.20
C LEU A 326 -7.33 6.23 -1.75
N GLY A 327 -6.19 6.07 -1.09
CA GLY A 327 -6.15 5.68 0.32
C GLY A 327 -6.89 6.67 1.22
N THR A 328 -6.69 7.97 0.99
CA THR A 328 -7.35 9.04 1.75
C THR A 328 -8.85 9.09 1.47
N LEU A 329 -9.26 8.96 0.21
CA LEU A 329 -10.67 8.92 -0.18
C LEU A 329 -11.39 7.72 0.45
N ARG A 330 -10.73 6.56 0.52
CA ARG A 330 -11.30 5.38 1.19
C ARG A 330 -11.46 5.57 2.69
N ARG A 331 -10.45 6.13 3.38
CA ARG A 331 -10.57 6.45 4.81
C ARG A 331 -11.68 7.45 5.07
N PHE A 332 -11.85 8.43 4.19
CA PHE A 332 -12.97 9.37 4.24
C PHE A 332 -14.33 8.66 4.15
N PHE A 333 -14.53 7.74 3.18
CA PHE A 333 -15.81 7.02 3.08
C PHE A 333 -16.09 6.08 4.26
N VAL A 334 -15.06 5.46 4.84
CA VAL A 334 -15.21 4.66 6.07
C VAL A 334 -15.65 5.57 7.22
N TRP A 335 -14.96 6.69 7.44
CA TRP A 335 -15.36 7.67 8.45
C TRP A 335 -16.76 8.24 8.22
N LEU A 336 -17.15 8.49 6.97
CA LEU A 336 -18.45 9.04 6.61
C LEU A 336 -19.61 8.08 6.94
N ASP A 337 -19.37 6.78 6.89
CA ASP A 337 -20.33 5.73 7.25
C ASP A 337 -20.47 5.55 8.77
N GLU A 338 -19.37 5.78 9.50
CA GLU A 338 -19.27 5.60 10.96
C GLU A 338 -19.78 6.83 11.74
N THR A 339 -19.67 8.03 11.16
CA THR A 339 -20.09 9.27 11.81
C THR A 339 -21.61 9.44 11.81
N SER A 340 -22.17 9.91 12.93
CA SER A 340 -23.59 10.26 13.03
C SER A 340 -23.92 11.66 12.50
N GLN A 341 -22.91 12.42 12.03
CA GLN A 341 -23.09 13.78 11.53
C GLN A 341 -23.81 13.84 10.17
N PHE A 342 -23.77 12.74 9.41
CA PHE A 342 -24.34 12.67 8.07
C PHE A 342 -25.21 11.44 7.94
N ASP A 343 -26.36 11.59 7.30
CA ASP A 343 -27.23 10.47 6.95
C ASP A 343 -26.78 9.87 5.62
N TRP A 344 -25.64 9.18 5.66
CA TRP A 344 -25.07 8.48 4.51
C TRP A 344 -24.63 7.08 4.93
N LYS A 345 -24.84 6.10 4.06
CA LYS A 345 -24.45 4.72 4.27
C LYS A 345 -23.52 4.25 3.18
N LYS A 346 -22.45 3.57 3.59
CA LYS A 346 -21.48 2.98 2.67
C LYS A 346 -22.17 1.94 1.78
N PRO A 347 -21.96 1.99 0.45
CA PRO A 347 -22.50 0.98 -0.45
C PRO A 347 -22.04 -0.43 -0.08
N PHE A 348 -22.96 -1.41 -0.16
CA PHE A 348 -22.72 -2.80 0.25
C PHE A 348 -21.45 -3.42 -0.38
N ALA A 349 -21.22 -3.17 -1.68
CA ALA A 349 -20.08 -3.69 -2.43
C ALA A 349 -18.83 -2.79 -2.40
N PHE A 350 -18.73 -1.82 -1.48
CA PHE A 350 -17.62 -0.88 -1.43
C PHE A 350 -16.24 -1.56 -1.32
N SER A 351 -16.16 -2.65 -0.56
CA SER A 351 -14.93 -3.45 -0.39
C SER A 351 -14.45 -4.11 -1.68
N ASP A 352 -15.35 -4.34 -2.64
CA ASP A 352 -15.08 -5.01 -3.90
C ASP A 352 -14.63 -4.06 -5.01
N ILE A 353 -14.74 -2.74 -4.77
CA ILE A 353 -14.34 -1.73 -5.75
C ILE A 353 -12.84 -1.88 -6.04
N ASN A 354 -12.53 -2.07 -7.32
CA ASN A 354 -11.15 -2.17 -7.78
C ASN A 354 -10.44 -0.83 -7.51
N THR A 355 -9.35 -0.86 -6.75
CA THR A 355 -8.53 0.30 -6.37
C THR A 355 -7.16 0.31 -7.03
N LYS A 356 -6.91 -0.61 -7.97
CA LYS A 356 -5.64 -0.70 -8.70
C LYS A 356 -5.45 0.53 -9.58
N VAL A 357 -4.41 1.30 -9.28
CA VAL A 357 -3.99 2.46 -10.08
C VAL A 357 -3.41 1.99 -11.40
N ARG A 358 -3.82 2.64 -12.49
CA ARG A 358 -3.31 2.39 -13.85
C ARG A 358 -1.80 2.65 -13.90
N ARG A 359 -1.05 1.73 -14.52
CA ARG A 359 0.35 1.96 -14.89
C ARG A 359 0.39 2.62 -16.27
N LEU A 360 1.25 3.62 -16.41
CA LEU A 360 1.50 4.30 -17.68
C LEU A 360 2.81 3.79 -18.27
N THR A 361 3.00 3.92 -19.59
CA THR A 361 4.25 3.53 -20.27
C THR A 361 5.48 4.20 -19.65
N SER A 362 5.34 5.46 -19.22
CA SER A 362 6.39 6.21 -18.50
C SER A 362 6.79 5.61 -17.16
N ASP A 363 5.96 4.76 -16.53
CA ASP A 363 6.34 4.02 -15.33
C ASP A 363 7.31 2.87 -15.63
N HIS A 364 7.25 2.33 -16.86
CA HIS A 364 8.09 1.22 -17.30
C HIS A 364 9.45 1.70 -17.84
N ALA A 365 9.52 2.93 -18.33
CA ALA A 365 10.75 3.56 -18.82
C ALA A 365 11.87 3.71 -17.76
N ARG A 366 11.59 3.42 -16.48
CA ARG A 366 12.57 3.41 -15.38
C ARG A 366 13.13 2.02 -15.05
N LYS A 367 12.74 0.98 -15.79
CA LYS A 367 13.28 -0.37 -15.62
C LYS A 367 14.62 -0.50 -16.35
N ASN A 368 15.64 0.15 -15.80
CA ASN A 368 17.00 0.13 -16.32
C ASN A 368 17.85 -0.78 -15.40
N LEU A 369 19.09 -1.09 -15.79
CA LEU A 369 20.03 -1.81 -14.92
C LEU A 369 20.13 -1.13 -13.54
N GLN A 370 20.20 0.20 -13.53
CA GLN A 370 20.08 1.01 -12.32
C GLN A 370 18.60 1.17 -11.94
N GLN A 371 18.12 0.27 -11.08
CA GLN A 371 16.73 0.31 -10.57
C GLN A 371 16.54 1.34 -9.45
N VAL A 372 17.63 1.76 -8.81
CA VAL A 372 17.63 2.66 -7.66
C VAL A 372 18.67 3.74 -7.90
N ASP A 373 18.26 5.02 -7.89
CA ASP A 373 19.25 6.10 -7.96
C ASP A 373 20.11 6.08 -6.68
N THR A 374 21.42 5.86 -6.89
CA THR A 374 22.50 5.80 -5.90
C THR A 374 23.66 6.65 -6.43
N PHE A 375 24.53 7.10 -5.53
CA PHE A 375 25.76 7.79 -5.93
C PHE A 375 26.81 6.77 -6.36
N SER A 376 27.49 7.06 -7.46
CA SER A 376 28.68 6.33 -7.89
C SER A 376 29.88 6.60 -6.97
N LEU A 377 30.89 5.74 -7.03
CA LEU A 377 32.13 5.93 -6.24
C LEU A 377 32.81 7.27 -6.56
N THR A 378 32.83 7.67 -7.84
CA THR A 378 33.39 8.96 -8.28
C THR A 378 32.62 10.15 -7.69
N GLU A 379 31.29 10.09 -7.68
CA GLU A 379 30.48 11.15 -7.06
C GLU A 379 30.67 11.20 -5.54
N LEU A 380 30.81 10.04 -4.87
CA LEU A 380 31.12 10.00 -3.44
C LEU A 380 32.48 10.63 -3.12
N ARG A 381 33.49 10.43 -3.97
CA ARG A 381 34.81 11.09 -3.86
C ARG A 381 34.66 12.61 -3.96
N LEU A 382 33.92 13.11 -4.95
CA LEU A 382 33.63 14.54 -5.10
C LEU A 382 32.90 15.10 -3.88
N LEU A 383 31.87 14.41 -3.40
CA LEU A 383 31.13 14.79 -2.20
C LEU A 383 32.06 14.92 -0.99
N MET A 384 32.95 13.95 -0.76
CA MET A 384 33.88 13.98 0.37
C MET A 384 34.94 15.08 0.25
N ARG A 385 35.48 15.28 -0.97
CA ARG A 385 36.49 16.32 -1.27
C ARG A 385 35.96 17.72 -0.97
N TYR A 386 34.75 18.03 -1.44
CA TYR A 386 34.13 19.36 -1.35
C TYR A 386 33.32 19.59 -0.05
N ALA A 387 33.12 18.54 0.75
CA ALA A 387 32.39 18.64 2.00
C ALA A 387 33.18 19.43 3.05
N GLN A 388 32.45 20.31 3.75
CA GLN A 388 32.93 20.95 4.98
C GLN A 388 32.80 19.99 6.16
N PRO A 389 33.44 20.22 7.32
CA PRO A 389 33.39 19.30 8.47
C PRO A 389 31.98 18.82 8.83
N PHE A 390 31.02 19.75 8.89
CA PHE A 390 29.61 19.40 9.15
C PHE A 390 28.99 18.57 8.01
N ASP A 391 29.26 18.91 6.75
CA ASP A 391 28.75 18.13 5.62
C ASP A 391 29.34 16.72 5.61
N ARG A 392 30.63 16.55 5.96
CA ARG A 392 31.30 15.24 6.07
C ARG A 392 30.66 14.38 7.14
N LEU A 393 30.36 14.93 8.31
CA LEU A 393 29.61 14.22 9.34
C LEU A 393 28.26 13.71 8.80
N LEU A 394 27.51 14.55 8.09
CA LEU A 394 26.22 14.16 7.49
C LEU A 394 26.39 13.05 6.43
N LEU A 395 27.42 13.15 5.58
CA LEU A 395 27.74 12.13 4.59
C LEU A 395 28.07 10.79 5.26
N LEU A 396 28.94 10.81 6.28
CA LEU A 396 29.40 9.64 7.00
C LEU A 396 28.26 8.95 7.74
N LEU A 397 27.40 9.69 8.46
CA LEU A 397 26.22 9.09 9.11
C LEU A 397 25.24 8.49 8.08
N GLY A 398 25.12 9.11 6.90
CA GLY A 398 24.29 8.59 5.81
C GLY A 398 24.86 7.32 5.16
N LEU A 399 26.19 7.24 4.98
CA LEU A 399 26.88 6.12 4.33
C LEU A 399 27.17 4.95 5.29
N ASN A 400 27.56 5.26 6.52
CA ASN A 400 27.95 4.27 7.52
C ASN A 400 26.73 3.62 8.18
N CYS A 401 25.69 4.40 8.51
CA CYS A 401 24.55 3.92 9.31
C CYS A 401 23.23 3.91 8.52
N GLY A 402 23.25 4.36 7.25
CA GLY A 402 22.02 4.48 6.46
C GLY A 402 21.06 5.54 7.03
N PHE A 403 21.55 6.48 7.84
CA PHE A 403 20.66 7.43 8.51
C PHE A 403 20.13 8.48 7.53
N GLY A 404 18.81 8.64 7.52
CA GLY A 404 18.14 9.75 6.88
C GLY A 404 18.12 10.98 7.77
N ARG A 405 17.56 12.07 7.24
CA ARG A 405 17.46 13.37 7.93
C ARG A 405 16.93 13.26 9.37
N ALA A 406 15.83 12.53 9.57
CA ALA A 406 15.20 12.44 10.89
C ALA A 406 16.05 11.62 11.88
N GLU A 407 16.71 10.57 11.40
CA GLU A 407 17.59 9.73 12.21
C GLU A 407 18.81 10.55 12.68
N ILE A 408 19.46 11.30 11.78
CA ILE A 408 20.58 12.19 12.15
C ILE A 408 20.14 13.30 13.12
N ALA A 409 19.03 13.99 12.80
CA ALA A 409 18.56 15.12 13.59
C ALA A 409 18.13 14.77 15.02
N SER A 410 17.79 13.49 15.24
CA SER A 410 17.33 12.97 16.54
C SER A 410 18.34 12.06 17.22
N LEU A 411 19.55 11.93 16.68
CA LEU A 411 20.62 11.13 17.26
C LEU A 411 21.03 11.71 18.62
N LEU A 412 20.98 10.89 19.66
CA LEU A 412 21.34 11.26 21.02
C LEU A 412 22.84 11.03 21.27
N ILE A 413 23.39 11.75 22.25
CA ILE A 413 24.76 11.50 22.71
C ILE A 413 24.86 10.11 23.36
N GLY A 414 23.86 9.72 24.15
CA GLY A 414 23.82 8.41 24.81
C GLY A 414 23.59 7.22 23.86
N GLU A 415 23.27 7.47 22.58
CA GLU A 415 23.19 6.42 21.54
C GLU A 415 24.57 6.16 20.89
N VAL A 416 25.62 6.91 21.26
CA VAL A 416 26.97 6.81 20.71
C VAL A 416 27.90 6.14 21.72
N HIS A 417 28.55 5.06 21.31
CA HIS A 417 29.50 4.31 22.12
C HIS A 417 30.85 4.30 21.40
N LEU A 418 31.81 5.09 21.87
CA LEU A 418 33.14 5.17 21.26
C LEU A 418 34.13 4.31 22.05
N PHE A 419 35.01 3.62 21.32
CA PHE A 419 36.13 2.83 21.85
C PHE A 419 35.73 1.88 22.97
N SER A 420 34.73 1.04 22.69
CA SER A 420 34.15 0.17 23.70
C SER A 420 33.69 -1.13 23.06
N ALA A 421 34.38 -2.22 23.41
CA ALA A 421 33.97 -3.55 23.01
C ALA A 421 32.60 -3.92 23.63
N HIS A 422 31.90 -4.82 22.95
CA HIS A 422 30.78 -5.54 23.53
C HIS A 422 31.24 -6.48 24.66
N SER A 423 30.36 -6.75 25.61
CA SER A 423 30.58 -7.82 26.60
C SER A 423 30.72 -9.19 25.91
N LYS A 424 31.37 -10.16 26.56
CA LYS A 424 31.53 -11.53 26.02
C LYS A 424 30.21 -12.16 25.59
N ARG A 425 29.14 -11.93 26.36
CA ARG A 425 27.79 -12.44 26.04
C ARG A 425 27.20 -11.77 24.80
N GLU A 426 27.38 -10.46 24.65
CA GLU A 426 26.92 -9.74 23.46
C GLU A 426 27.69 -10.19 22.21
N GLN A 427 29.01 -10.40 22.31
CA GLN A 427 29.83 -10.91 21.19
C GLN A 427 29.38 -12.31 20.73
N GLU A 428 28.99 -13.17 21.67
CA GLU A 428 28.39 -14.49 21.38
C GLU A 428 27.04 -14.35 20.66
N ILE A 429 26.17 -13.45 21.11
CA ILE A 429 24.85 -13.19 20.48
C ILE A 429 25.02 -12.63 19.07
N LEU A 430 26.01 -11.74 18.90
CA LEU A 430 26.31 -11.10 17.63
C LEU A 430 26.99 -12.06 16.64
N ASP A 431 27.62 -13.12 17.15
CA ASP A 431 28.58 -13.95 16.42
C ASP A 431 29.66 -13.10 15.74
N TYR A 432 30.21 -12.14 16.49
CA TYR A 432 31.20 -11.19 16.01
C TYR A 432 32.06 -10.69 17.16
N GLN A 433 33.39 -10.79 17.00
CA GLN A 433 34.34 -10.32 17.99
C GLN A 433 34.58 -8.81 17.82
N THR A 434 34.44 -8.06 18.92
CA THR A 434 34.68 -6.61 18.92
C THR A 434 35.77 -6.26 19.93
N THR A 435 36.57 -5.25 19.62
CA THR A 435 37.64 -4.74 20.50
C THR A 435 37.34 -3.34 21.01
N ASP A 436 38.16 -2.84 21.94
CA ASP A 436 38.05 -1.47 22.44
C ASP A 436 38.46 -0.41 21.41
N ASP A 437 38.93 -0.83 20.22
CA ASP A 437 39.10 0.08 19.08
C ASP A 437 37.79 0.28 18.29
N ASP A 438 36.80 -0.58 18.52
CA ASP A 438 35.52 -0.49 17.84
C ASP A 438 34.62 0.58 18.49
N SER A 439 33.76 1.14 17.66
CA SER A 439 32.78 2.15 18.07
C SER A 439 31.45 1.88 17.39
N PHE A 440 30.36 2.23 18.07
CA PHE A 440 29.01 1.86 17.68
C PHE A 440 28.04 3.04 17.82
N ILE A 441 27.01 3.05 16.98
CA ILE A 441 25.75 3.72 17.30
C ILE A 441 24.71 2.64 17.57
N LYS A 442 24.09 2.71 18.75
CA LYS A 442 23.04 1.78 19.21
C LYS A 442 21.76 2.56 19.43
N ARG A 443 20.67 2.20 18.75
CA ARG A 443 19.40 2.93 18.90
C ARG A 443 18.15 2.16 18.53
N ILE A 444 17.03 2.57 19.15
CA ILE A 444 15.69 2.13 18.73
C ILE A 444 15.14 3.12 17.69
N ARG A 445 14.85 2.61 16.49
CA ARG A 445 14.27 3.43 15.43
C ARG A 445 12.83 3.81 15.76
N ARG A 446 12.62 5.07 16.17
CA ARG A 446 11.31 5.64 16.58
C ARG A 446 10.13 5.32 15.65
N LYS A 447 10.35 5.22 14.34
CA LYS A 447 9.28 4.91 13.36
C LYS A 447 8.78 3.47 13.45
N SER A 448 9.67 2.52 13.71
CA SER A 448 9.35 1.08 13.65
C SER A 448 9.48 0.37 14.99
N GLY A 449 10.04 1.02 16.02
CA GLY A 449 10.36 0.39 17.30
C GLY A 449 11.49 -0.66 17.20
N VAL A 450 12.15 -0.74 16.05
CA VAL A 450 13.17 -1.75 15.78
C VAL A 450 14.51 -1.27 16.31
N TYR A 451 15.17 -2.11 17.12
CA TYR A 451 16.56 -1.90 17.53
C TYR A 451 17.48 -1.95 16.31
N GLY A 452 18.45 -1.06 16.27
CA GLY A 452 19.46 -0.95 15.22
C GLY A 452 20.82 -0.66 15.84
N GLU A 453 21.83 -1.32 15.29
CA GLU A 453 23.20 -1.20 15.74
C GLU A 453 24.16 -1.18 14.55
N HIS A 454 25.10 -0.23 14.58
CA HIS A 454 26.00 0.03 13.47
C HIS A 454 27.42 0.23 14.01
N ILE A 455 28.35 -0.63 13.59
CA ILE A 455 29.79 -0.40 13.78
C ILE A 455 30.25 0.80 12.94
N LEU A 456 31.18 1.60 13.46
CA LEU A 456 31.57 2.86 12.84
C LEU A 456 32.89 2.75 12.06
N PHE A 457 32.94 3.46 10.94
CA PHE A 457 34.19 3.74 10.24
C PHE A 457 35.08 4.62 11.12
N PRO A 458 36.41 4.46 11.09
CA PRO A 458 37.33 5.35 11.81
C PRO A 458 37.10 6.83 11.49
N MET A 459 36.79 7.17 10.23
CA MET A 459 36.48 8.55 9.84
C MET A 459 35.14 9.04 10.41
N THR A 460 34.15 8.17 10.55
CA THR A 460 32.89 8.49 11.23
C THR A 460 33.14 8.77 12.71
N VAL A 461 33.99 7.98 13.38
CA VAL A 461 34.41 8.21 14.77
C VAL A 461 35.04 9.60 14.92
N LYS A 462 36.01 9.96 14.07
CA LYS A 462 36.61 11.31 14.06
C LYS A 462 35.56 12.41 13.90
N GLY A 463 34.57 12.21 13.04
CA GLY A 463 33.48 13.17 12.84
C GLY A 463 32.54 13.30 14.03
N ILE A 464 32.30 12.20 14.75
CA ILE A 464 31.50 12.19 15.98
C ILE A 464 32.27 12.85 17.13
N GLN A 465 33.57 12.57 17.28
CA GLN A 465 34.42 13.26 18.26
C GLN A 465 34.38 14.78 18.05
N TRP A 466 34.57 15.23 16.81
CA TRP A 466 34.42 16.65 16.44
C TRP A 466 33.03 17.22 16.81
N ALA A 467 31.96 16.43 16.62
CA ALA A 467 30.62 16.86 16.99
C ALA A 467 30.44 16.95 18.51
N LEU A 468 30.98 15.98 19.26
CA LEU A 468 30.93 15.93 20.72
C LEU A 468 31.67 17.09 21.36
N GLU A 469 32.87 17.43 20.87
CA GLU A 469 33.65 18.58 21.34
C GLU A 469 32.83 19.87 21.26
N ARG A 470 32.23 20.14 20.10
CA ARG A 470 31.35 21.29 19.90
C ARG A 470 30.11 21.24 20.78
N ARG A 471 29.63 20.04 21.10
CA ARG A 471 28.41 19.85 21.88
C ARG A 471 28.61 20.12 23.36
N ARG A 472 29.84 19.97 23.88
CA ARG A 472 30.25 20.28 25.26
C ARG A 472 30.12 21.77 25.60
N GLU A 473 30.12 22.65 24.60
CA GLU A 473 29.97 24.10 24.80
C GLU A 473 28.54 24.51 25.22
N PHE A 474 27.57 23.60 25.14
CA PHE A 474 26.16 23.90 25.42
C PHE A 474 25.69 23.24 26.72
N SER A 475 24.85 23.96 27.47
CA SER A 475 24.41 23.56 28.82
C SER A 475 23.59 22.27 28.90
N ASP A 476 22.93 21.87 27.81
CA ASP A 476 22.17 20.63 27.69
C ASP A 476 23.02 19.46 27.17
N PHE A 477 24.34 19.49 27.39
CA PHE A 477 25.23 18.38 27.11
C PHE A 477 24.97 17.23 28.10
N GLY A 478 24.65 16.06 27.59
CA GLY A 478 24.36 14.86 28.38
C GLY A 478 23.77 13.76 27.51
N PRO A 479 23.54 12.54 28.06
CA PRO A 479 23.07 11.39 27.31
C PRO A 479 21.81 11.64 26.48
N ASP A 480 20.86 12.43 27.00
CA ASP A 480 19.60 12.78 26.33
C ASP A 480 19.72 13.95 25.34
N GLY A 481 20.88 14.62 25.33
CA GLY A 481 21.20 15.71 24.43
C GLY A 481 21.31 15.24 22.98
N ARG A 482 20.98 16.11 22.03
CA ARG A 482 21.15 15.82 20.59
C ARG A 482 22.63 15.94 20.22
N LEU A 483 23.18 14.95 19.53
CA LEU A 483 24.56 14.99 19.05
C LEU A 483 24.74 16.09 18.00
N VAL A 484 23.82 16.15 17.02
CA VAL A 484 23.94 17.05 15.87
C VAL A 484 23.05 18.28 16.06
N VAL A 485 23.67 19.43 16.29
CA VAL A 485 23.02 20.72 16.55
C VAL A 485 23.51 21.80 15.58
N THR A 486 22.78 22.92 15.48
CA THR A 486 23.26 24.11 14.77
C THR A 486 24.44 24.76 15.50
N ALA A 487 25.11 25.71 14.87
CA ALA A 487 26.14 26.54 15.52
C ALA A 487 25.64 27.29 16.77
N LYS A 488 24.32 27.44 16.94
CA LYS A 488 23.70 28.06 18.11
C LYS A 488 23.18 27.03 19.14
N GLY A 489 23.58 25.76 19.02
CA GLY A 489 23.12 24.68 19.91
C GLY A 489 21.68 24.24 19.68
N THR A 490 21.02 24.70 18.62
CA THR A 490 19.62 24.34 18.37
C THR A 490 19.53 22.95 17.75
N ALA A 491 18.72 22.08 18.33
CA ALA A 491 18.42 20.75 17.79
C ALA A 491 17.81 20.82 16.38
N LEU A 492 18.23 19.90 15.51
CA LEU A 492 17.82 19.86 14.09
C LEU A 492 16.48 19.16 13.86
N ASP A 493 15.93 18.48 14.87
CA ASP A 493 14.62 17.83 14.81
C ASP A 493 13.46 18.77 15.15
N LYS A 494 13.75 19.96 15.71
CA LYS A 494 12.76 20.99 15.99
C LYS A 494 12.06 21.45 14.70
N ALA A 495 10.74 21.43 14.74
CA ALA A 495 9.91 21.96 13.67
C ALA A 495 10.12 23.48 13.53
N THR A 496 9.95 23.98 12.31
CA THR A 496 9.98 25.43 12.03
C THR A 496 8.78 26.13 12.68
N LYS A 497 8.75 27.47 12.71
CA LYS A 497 7.59 28.25 13.21
C LYS A 497 6.27 27.88 12.54
N SER A 498 6.30 27.50 11.26
CA SER A 498 5.12 26.99 10.51
C SER A 498 4.86 25.49 10.73
N SER A 499 5.59 24.87 11.66
CA SER A 499 5.57 23.45 12.00
C SER A 499 5.83 22.54 10.78
N ASN A 500 6.61 23.06 9.82
CA ASN A 500 7.23 22.26 8.78
C ASN A 500 8.51 21.60 9.29
N ALA A 501 8.86 20.45 8.71
CA ALA A 501 10.10 19.76 9.02
C ALA A 501 11.32 20.62 8.70
N ASN A 502 12.32 20.57 9.58
CA ASN A 502 13.57 21.29 9.44
C ASN A 502 14.30 20.92 8.12
N GLN A 503 14.77 21.93 7.39
CA GLN A 503 15.43 21.77 6.09
C GLN A 503 16.94 21.99 6.15
N THR A 504 17.53 22.18 7.33
CA THR A 504 18.97 22.46 7.50
C THR A 504 19.84 21.39 6.84
N ILE A 505 19.60 20.09 7.11
CA ILE A 505 20.37 18.98 6.50
C ILE A 505 20.23 18.98 4.96
N PRO A 506 19.02 18.95 4.37
CA PRO A 506 18.86 19.10 2.91
C PRO A 506 19.55 20.33 2.33
N ASN A 507 19.46 21.48 3.00
CA ASN A 507 20.05 22.73 2.53
C ASN A 507 21.59 22.70 2.60
N HIS A 508 22.18 22.04 3.59
CA HIS A 508 23.61 21.78 3.64
C HIS A 508 24.06 20.92 2.47
N PHE A 509 23.36 19.79 2.24
CA PHE A 509 23.68 18.89 1.15
C PHE A 509 23.51 19.55 -0.23
N ASN A 510 22.43 20.30 -0.45
CA ASN A 510 22.23 21.04 -1.69
C ASN A 510 23.35 22.07 -1.92
N ARG A 511 23.76 22.82 -0.89
CA ARG A 511 24.90 23.75 -0.98
C ARG A 511 26.20 23.03 -1.32
N LEU A 512 26.43 21.82 -0.79
CA LEU A 512 27.57 20.99 -1.19
C LEU A 512 27.53 20.65 -2.69
N ILE A 513 26.38 20.19 -3.20
CA ILE A 513 26.22 19.90 -4.64
C ILE A 513 26.48 21.15 -5.49
N GLU A 514 25.94 22.31 -5.10
CA GLU A 514 26.17 23.56 -5.83
C GLU A 514 27.65 24.00 -5.79
N ARG A 515 28.38 23.77 -4.68
CA ARG A 515 29.83 24.02 -4.63
C ARG A 515 30.61 23.13 -5.59
N ILE A 516 30.24 21.86 -5.72
CA ILE A 516 30.88 20.93 -6.66
C ILE A 516 30.68 21.41 -8.10
N LYS A 517 29.45 21.84 -8.43
CA LYS A 517 29.08 22.36 -9.75
C LYS A 517 29.71 23.71 -10.07
N ALA A 518 29.94 24.56 -9.07
CA ALA A 518 30.62 25.85 -9.27
C ALA A 518 32.07 25.69 -9.75
N ASP A 519 32.66 24.51 -9.55
CA ASP A 519 33.97 24.10 -10.07
C ASP A 519 33.85 23.24 -11.34
N ASP A 520 32.71 23.32 -12.05
CA ASP A 520 32.46 22.67 -13.34
C ASP A 520 32.55 21.12 -13.32
N ASN A 521 32.41 20.52 -12.14
CA ASN A 521 32.33 19.06 -12.01
C ASN A 521 30.92 18.55 -12.33
N ASP A 522 30.86 17.41 -13.02
CA ASP A 522 29.61 16.68 -13.22
C ASP A 522 29.22 15.87 -11.98
N ILE A 523 27.98 16.02 -11.53
CA ILE A 523 27.42 15.31 -10.39
C ILE A 523 25.91 15.24 -10.48
N SER A 524 25.35 14.05 -10.18
CA SER A 524 23.91 13.83 -10.21
C SER A 524 23.18 14.72 -9.20
N LYS A 525 22.03 15.26 -9.60
CA LYS A 525 21.13 16.06 -8.73
C LYS A 525 20.28 15.17 -7.82
N LEU A 526 20.93 14.27 -7.10
CA LEU A 526 20.32 13.38 -6.11
C LEU A 526 20.10 14.11 -4.78
N SER A 527 19.06 13.72 -4.04
CA SER A 527 18.76 14.30 -2.72
C SER A 527 19.55 13.59 -1.62
N PHE A 528 19.69 14.24 -0.45
CA PHE A 528 20.38 13.67 0.72
C PHE A 528 19.91 12.25 1.08
N GLY A 529 18.60 11.96 0.95
CA GLY A 529 18.05 10.62 1.24
C GLY A 529 18.55 9.50 0.31
N LYS A 530 19.29 9.83 -0.76
CA LYS A 530 19.94 8.86 -1.63
C LYS A 530 21.24 8.31 -1.06
N LEU A 531 21.84 8.96 -0.05
CA LEU A 531 22.99 8.41 0.69
C LEU A 531 22.59 7.11 1.39
N ARG A 532 21.45 7.10 2.09
CA ARG A 532 20.89 5.87 2.68
C ARG A 532 20.73 4.76 1.65
N LYS A 533 20.16 5.08 0.48
CA LYS A 533 20.00 4.08 -0.59
C LYS A 533 21.34 3.57 -1.11
N THR A 534 22.32 4.44 -1.22
CA THR A 534 23.69 4.09 -1.62
C THR A 534 24.32 3.18 -0.58
N ALA A 535 24.19 3.49 0.71
CA ALA A 535 24.66 2.65 1.82
C ALA A 535 23.99 1.26 1.79
N THR A 536 22.66 1.20 1.71
CA THR A 536 21.93 -0.08 1.64
C THR A 536 22.33 -0.90 0.44
N ASP A 537 22.52 -0.27 -0.73
CA ASP A 537 22.95 -0.96 -1.95
C ASP A 537 24.37 -1.53 -1.82
N LEU A 538 25.29 -0.76 -1.22
CA LEU A 538 26.64 -1.23 -0.91
C LEU A 538 26.63 -2.38 0.11
N VAL A 539 25.89 -2.27 1.21
CA VAL A 539 25.75 -3.36 2.20
C VAL A 539 25.21 -4.61 1.51
N LYS A 540 24.16 -4.48 0.70
CA LYS A 540 23.60 -5.60 -0.06
C LYS A 540 24.62 -6.22 -1.02
N ARG A 541 25.48 -5.42 -1.67
CA ARG A 541 26.53 -5.89 -2.58
C ARG A 541 27.58 -6.74 -1.85
N PHE A 542 27.92 -6.39 -0.62
CA PHE A 542 28.88 -7.10 0.23
C PHE A 542 28.22 -8.10 1.20
N SER A 543 26.93 -8.38 1.01
CA SER A 543 26.20 -9.36 1.81
C SER A 543 24.97 -9.88 1.05
N ASP A 544 23.76 -9.68 1.59
CA ASP A 544 22.50 -10.10 1.02
C ASP A 544 21.34 -9.13 1.35
N GLY A 545 20.14 -9.46 0.88
CA GLY A 545 18.95 -8.64 1.09
C GLY A 545 18.43 -8.62 2.53
N GLU A 546 18.70 -9.66 3.31
CA GLU A 546 18.31 -9.73 4.72
C GLU A 546 19.19 -8.78 5.55
N ILE A 547 20.52 -8.90 5.40
CA ILE A 547 21.49 -8.05 6.10
C ILE A 547 21.27 -6.57 5.76
N ALA A 548 21.03 -6.24 4.48
CA ALA A 548 20.66 -4.89 4.08
C ALA A 548 19.34 -4.42 4.72
N GLY A 549 18.37 -5.32 4.90
CA GLY A 549 17.11 -5.04 5.59
C GLY A 549 17.28 -4.79 7.10
N VAL A 550 18.17 -5.53 7.75
CA VAL A 550 18.55 -5.36 9.17
C VAL A 550 19.30 -4.04 9.34
N PHE A 551 20.28 -3.75 8.48
CA PHE A 551 21.01 -2.47 8.42
C PHE A 551 20.04 -1.27 8.36
N ASP A 552 19.00 -1.35 7.53
CA ASP A 552 17.96 -0.33 7.40
C ASP A 552 16.96 -0.26 8.58
N CYS A 553 17.05 -1.18 9.54
CA CYS A 553 16.12 -1.35 10.65
C CYS A 553 14.67 -1.55 10.17
N HIS A 554 14.48 -2.33 9.10
CA HIS A 554 13.15 -2.71 8.64
C HIS A 554 12.49 -3.67 9.63
N GLY A 555 11.20 -3.45 9.93
CA GLY A 555 10.43 -4.28 10.88
C GLY A 555 10.10 -5.69 10.39
N SER A 556 10.41 -6.00 9.12
CA SER A 556 10.36 -7.35 8.58
C SER A 556 11.43 -7.45 7.50
N PRO A 557 12.69 -7.71 7.86
CA PRO A 557 13.81 -7.77 6.92
C PRO A 557 13.62 -8.94 5.93
N VAL A 558 13.16 -10.09 6.42
CA VAL A 558 12.74 -11.24 5.63
C VAL A 558 11.23 -11.16 5.35
N ARG A 559 10.85 -10.72 4.15
CA ARG A 559 9.42 -10.55 3.80
C ARG A 559 8.62 -11.85 3.74
N THR A 560 9.30 -12.97 3.46
CA THR A 560 8.67 -14.29 3.35
C THR A 560 8.34 -14.88 4.71
N ASP A 561 8.97 -14.40 5.79
CA ASP A 561 8.77 -14.88 7.15
C ASP A 561 8.74 -13.71 8.15
N SER A 562 7.53 -13.23 8.43
CA SER A 562 7.30 -12.19 9.43
C SER A 562 7.42 -12.65 10.88
N LEU A 563 7.58 -13.96 11.11
CA LEU A 563 7.68 -14.53 12.45
C LEU A 563 9.14 -14.73 12.90
N SER A 564 10.10 -14.81 11.98
CA SER A 564 11.51 -15.00 12.31
C SER A 564 12.00 -14.00 13.37
N ASP A 565 11.67 -12.71 13.22
CA ASP A 565 12.04 -11.65 14.18
C ASP A 565 11.46 -11.83 15.60
N GLN A 566 10.45 -12.70 15.79
CA GLN A 566 9.90 -13.00 17.12
C GLN A 566 10.64 -14.12 17.84
N TYR A 567 11.41 -14.93 17.11
CA TYR A 567 12.04 -16.15 17.64
C TYR A 567 13.57 -16.16 17.50
N SER A 568 14.14 -15.26 16.70
CA SER A 568 15.59 -15.16 16.50
C SER A 568 16.10 -13.74 16.71
N ASN A 569 17.33 -13.63 17.22
CA ASN A 569 18.05 -12.36 17.23
C ASN A 569 18.37 -11.92 15.80
N ARG A 570 18.43 -10.61 15.58
CA ARG A 570 18.85 -10.05 14.30
C ARG A 570 20.36 -10.21 14.13
N PRO A 571 20.85 -10.60 12.94
CA PRO A 571 22.27 -10.91 12.70
C PRO A 571 23.14 -9.65 12.57
N PHE A 572 23.27 -8.86 13.63
CA PHE A 572 24.07 -7.62 13.60
C PHE A 572 25.56 -7.86 13.39
N GLY A 573 26.13 -8.99 13.81
CA GLY A 573 27.52 -9.33 13.48
C GLY A 573 27.77 -9.39 11.98
N ARG A 574 26.85 -9.98 11.20
CA ARG A 574 26.90 -9.97 9.74
C ARG A 574 26.72 -8.57 9.14
N VAL A 575 25.94 -7.71 9.80
CA VAL A 575 25.86 -6.28 9.42
C VAL A 575 27.21 -5.59 9.65
N PHE A 576 27.90 -5.86 10.76
CA PHE A 576 29.20 -5.27 11.06
C PHE A 576 30.26 -5.69 10.04
N GLN A 577 30.31 -6.98 9.71
CA GLN A 577 31.19 -7.49 8.67
C GLN A 577 30.94 -6.79 7.34
N ALA A 578 29.67 -6.69 6.91
CA ALA A 578 29.32 -5.99 5.67
C ALA A 578 29.72 -4.51 5.71
N ILE A 579 29.54 -3.83 6.85
CA ILE A 579 29.99 -2.44 7.02
C ILE A 579 31.52 -2.33 6.90
N ARG A 580 32.30 -3.27 7.45
CA ARG A 580 33.77 -3.28 7.30
C ARG A 580 34.20 -3.49 5.85
N GLU A 581 33.52 -4.35 5.10
CA GLU A 581 33.78 -4.51 3.66
C GLU A 581 33.44 -3.23 2.87
N VAL A 582 32.30 -2.59 3.19
CA VAL A 582 31.94 -1.28 2.63
C VAL A 582 32.99 -0.21 2.97
N GLN A 583 33.54 -0.22 4.19
CA GLN A 583 34.62 0.68 4.58
C GLN A 583 35.85 0.50 3.67
N GLY A 584 36.25 -0.75 3.40
CA GLY A 584 37.34 -1.06 2.49
C GLY A 584 37.09 -0.53 1.07
N TYR A 585 35.87 -0.76 0.55
CA TYR A 585 35.46 -0.23 -0.75
C TYR A 585 35.46 1.30 -0.83
N LEU A 586 35.10 1.97 0.27
CA LEU A 586 35.06 3.43 0.38
C LEU A 586 36.40 4.07 0.77
N ALA A 587 37.48 3.30 0.93
CA ALA A 587 38.80 3.85 1.25
C ALA A 587 39.25 4.98 0.30
N PRO A 588 39.03 4.91 -1.04
CA PRO A 588 39.34 6.02 -1.94
C PRO A 588 38.51 7.28 -1.67
N VAL A 589 37.28 7.14 -1.15
CA VAL A 589 36.43 8.28 -0.76
C VAL A 589 37.00 8.96 0.48
N PHE A 590 37.39 8.18 1.49
CA PHE A 590 37.96 8.73 2.72
C PHE A 590 39.27 9.48 2.46
N LYS A 591 40.11 9.00 1.54
CA LYS A 591 41.35 9.68 1.15
C LYS A 591 41.12 11.12 0.66
N GLU A 592 40.00 11.39 -0.01
CA GLU A 592 39.66 12.73 -0.52
C GLU A 592 39.37 13.76 0.59
N ALA A 593 39.10 13.31 1.82
CA ALA A 593 38.89 14.22 2.94
C ALA A 593 40.19 14.93 3.38
N GLY A 594 41.34 14.37 3.00
CA GLY A 594 42.66 14.80 3.42
C GLY A 594 43.01 14.37 4.86
N PRO A 595 44.20 14.75 5.35
CA PRO A 595 44.68 14.32 6.66
C PRO A 595 43.92 14.91 7.84
N ALA A 596 43.41 16.15 7.69
CA ALA A 596 42.65 16.86 8.71
C ALA A 596 41.18 17.06 8.28
N PRO A 597 40.36 15.99 8.22
CA PRO A 597 39.02 16.02 7.62
C PRO A 597 38.01 16.89 8.37
N PHE A 598 38.25 17.22 9.64
CA PHE A 598 37.33 18.04 10.45
C PHE A 598 37.94 19.36 10.92
N ALA A 599 39.14 19.71 10.46
CA ALA A 599 39.72 21.02 10.73
C ALA A 599 38.85 22.14 10.14
N PRO A 600 38.74 23.31 10.80
CA PRO A 600 38.06 24.47 10.25
C PRO A 600 38.61 24.81 8.86
N GLN A 601 37.73 24.91 7.88
CA GLN A 601 38.11 25.47 6.58
C GLN A 601 37.75 26.96 6.59
N ALA A 602 38.67 27.80 6.14
CA ALA A 602 38.38 29.21 5.89
C ALA A 602 37.16 29.30 4.95
N GLN A 603 36.32 30.33 5.14
CA GLN A 603 35.27 30.65 4.18
C GLN A 603 35.90 30.85 2.80
N ALA A 604 35.79 29.83 1.95
CA ALA A 604 36.39 29.81 0.66
C ALA A 604 35.50 30.58 -0.31
N TYR A 605 35.76 31.88 -0.46
CA TYR A 605 35.34 32.65 -1.64
C TYR A 605 36.08 32.16 -2.90
N THR A 606 37.23 31.52 -2.69
CA THR A 606 38.05 30.90 -3.73
C THR A 606 37.52 29.50 -4.07
N LYS A 607 37.35 29.22 -5.37
CA LYS A 607 37.03 27.88 -5.89
C LYS A 607 38.03 26.83 -5.39
N ARG A 608 37.60 25.58 -5.20
CA ARG A 608 38.49 24.54 -4.67
C ARG A 608 39.55 24.16 -5.70
N SER A 609 39.17 24.07 -6.97
CA SER A 609 40.10 23.87 -8.09
C SER A 609 41.20 24.94 -8.13
N THR A 610 40.85 26.19 -7.84
CA THR A 610 41.81 27.30 -7.72
C THR A 610 42.77 27.11 -6.54
N ILE A 611 42.26 26.68 -5.38
CA ILE A 611 43.13 26.36 -4.21
C ILE A 611 44.09 25.21 -4.54
N ASP A 612 43.60 24.16 -5.18
CA ASP A 612 44.42 23.00 -5.54
C ASP A 612 45.51 23.42 -6.55
N ARG A 613 45.19 24.29 -7.51
CA ARG A 613 46.16 24.88 -8.43
C ARG A 613 47.21 25.75 -7.73
N ILE A 614 46.82 26.53 -6.72
CA ILE A 614 47.76 27.30 -5.89
C ILE A 614 48.76 26.37 -5.21
N VAL A 615 48.27 25.28 -4.60
CA VAL A 615 49.12 24.31 -3.88
C VAL A 615 50.05 23.58 -4.85
N GLU A 616 49.55 23.14 -6.01
CA GLU A 616 50.34 22.49 -7.06
C GLU A 616 51.47 23.40 -7.55
N MET A 617 51.16 24.64 -7.91
CA MET A 617 52.18 25.59 -8.39
C MET A 617 53.18 25.95 -7.29
N HIS A 618 52.76 26.10 -6.04
CA HIS A 618 53.69 26.33 -4.94
C HIS A 618 54.61 25.13 -4.70
N GLN A 619 54.08 23.90 -4.77
CA GLN A 619 54.89 22.67 -4.65
C GLN A 619 55.88 22.51 -5.80
N ALA A 620 55.53 23.00 -6.99
CA ALA A 620 56.43 23.06 -8.15
C ALA A 620 57.45 24.23 -8.09
N GLY A 621 57.49 25.00 -6.99
CA GLY A 621 58.50 26.03 -6.76
C GLY A 621 58.20 27.40 -7.35
N TYR A 622 56.98 27.64 -7.85
CA TYR A 622 56.62 28.95 -8.41
C TYR A 622 56.50 30.02 -7.31
N PRO A 623 57.01 31.25 -7.52
CA PRO A 623 56.86 32.34 -6.56
C PRO A 623 55.41 32.83 -6.47
N THR A 624 55.00 33.30 -5.29
CA THR A 624 53.62 33.74 -4.98
C THR A 624 53.05 34.70 -6.03
N GLY A 625 53.85 35.65 -6.54
CA GLY A 625 53.40 36.61 -7.56
C GLY A 625 53.01 35.95 -8.89
N GLN A 626 53.76 34.93 -9.32
CA GLN A 626 53.43 34.16 -10.53
C GLN A 626 52.18 33.30 -10.33
N ILE A 627 52.06 32.68 -9.15
CA ILE A 627 50.86 31.92 -8.81
C ILE A 627 49.64 32.83 -8.82
N ALA A 628 49.72 33.99 -8.16
CA ALA A 628 48.66 35.00 -8.08
C ALA A 628 48.18 35.44 -9.47
N ALA A 629 49.11 35.76 -10.37
CA ALA A 629 48.79 36.08 -11.76
C ALA A 629 48.11 34.92 -12.50
N ALA A 630 48.61 33.69 -12.33
CA ALA A 630 48.07 32.51 -13.01
C ALA A 630 46.65 32.13 -12.54
N VAL A 631 46.33 32.34 -11.26
CA VAL A 631 45.01 32.00 -10.70
C VAL A 631 44.04 33.18 -10.58
N GLY A 632 44.48 34.39 -10.94
CA GLY A 632 43.66 35.60 -10.89
C GLY A 632 43.30 36.05 -9.46
N LEU A 633 44.21 35.86 -8.49
CA LEU A 633 44.02 36.28 -7.09
C LEU A 633 45.08 37.28 -6.65
N SER A 634 44.88 37.96 -5.52
CA SER A 634 45.94 38.77 -4.91
C SER A 634 47.06 37.90 -4.32
N GLY A 635 48.28 38.43 -4.29
CA GLY A 635 49.42 37.77 -3.65
C GLY A 635 49.13 37.36 -2.20
N ASP A 636 48.44 38.21 -1.44
CA ASP A 636 48.04 37.92 -0.05
C ASP A 636 47.04 36.77 0.05
N ALA A 637 46.11 36.63 -0.90
CA ALA A 637 45.18 35.51 -0.92
C ALA A 637 45.93 34.19 -1.19
N VAL A 638 46.87 34.19 -2.13
CA VAL A 638 47.72 33.03 -2.43
C VAL A 638 48.59 32.66 -1.22
N SER A 639 49.30 33.64 -0.62
CA SER A 639 50.12 33.42 0.57
C SER A 639 49.32 32.82 1.73
N ARG A 640 48.09 33.31 1.97
CA ARG A 640 47.19 32.75 3.00
C ARG A 640 46.85 31.29 2.72
N HIS A 641 46.52 30.93 1.48
CA HIS A 641 46.20 29.55 1.11
C HIS A 641 47.41 28.61 1.25
N ILE A 642 48.60 29.06 0.87
CA ILE A 642 49.85 28.31 1.03
C ILE A 642 50.15 28.08 2.52
N HIS A 643 50.07 29.13 3.33
CA HIS A 643 50.33 29.05 4.77
C HIS A 643 49.39 28.07 5.46
N GLN A 644 48.08 28.19 5.21
CA GLN A 644 47.08 27.26 5.74
C GLN A 644 47.32 25.81 5.31
N ASN A 645 47.80 25.58 4.07
CA ASN A 645 48.12 24.24 3.61
C ASN A 645 49.34 23.66 4.34
N ARG A 646 50.35 24.49 4.65
CA ARG A 646 51.50 24.08 5.47
C ARG A 646 51.09 23.76 6.91
N GLU A 647 50.28 24.59 7.55
CA GLU A 647 49.76 24.33 8.90
C GLU A 647 49.01 23.00 8.97
N ARG A 648 48.17 22.71 7.96
CA ARG A 648 47.45 21.43 7.86
C ARG A 648 48.38 20.24 7.67
N ALA A 649 49.43 20.38 6.87
CA ALA A 649 50.43 19.33 6.69
C ALA A 649 51.20 19.06 7.99
N GLN A 650 51.54 20.11 8.74
CA GLN A 650 52.22 19.99 10.04
C GLN A 650 51.32 19.34 11.10
N GLN A 651 50.05 19.72 11.18
CA GLN A 651 49.07 19.09 12.07
C GLN A 651 48.84 17.61 11.74
N SER A 652 48.99 17.21 10.48
CA SER A 652 48.95 15.80 10.07
C SER A 652 50.15 15.03 10.61
N SER A 653 51.36 15.59 10.53
CA SER A 653 52.58 14.88 10.94
C SER A 653 52.67 14.65 12.44
N THR A 654 52.05 15.51 13.26
CA THR A 654 51.98 15.32 14.72
C THR A 654 50.92 14.32 15.14
N SER A 655 49.79 14.20 14.42
CA SER A 655 48.74 13.24 14.78
C SER A 655 49.00 11.80 14.34
N ASP A 656 49.99 11.56 13.47
CA ASP A 656 50.41 10.21 13.07
C ASP A 656 51.57 9.68 13.94
N ALA A 657 52.12 10.52 14.84
CA ALA A 657 53.19 10.18 15.78
C ALA A 657 52.68 9.90 17.22
N GLU A 658 51.40 10.15 17.47
CA GLU A 658 50.65 9.78 18.69
C GLU A 658 49.68 8.63 18.36
#